data_AF-A0A5E4X5Z6-F1
#
_entry.id   AF-A0A5E4X5Z6-F1
#
_cell.length_a   1.000
_cell.length_b   1.000
_cell.length_c   1.000
_cell.angle_alpha   90.00
_cell.angle_beta   90.00
_cell.angle_gamma   90.00
#
_symmetry.space_group_name_H-M   'P 1'
#
loop_
_entity.id
_entity.type
_entity.pdbx_description
1 polymer ?
#
loop_
_entity_poly.entity_id
_entity_poly.type
_entity_poly.pdbx_seq_one_letter_code
_entity_poly.pdbx_strand_id
1 'polypeptide(L)'
;MQLLPNGKIQFIDANGAPLANGTVGYYVPATLTPKTTYQDQAGTIPNANPITLDSRGQALVWGSGTYRQIVKDSSGVTIWDQAVAASVNEDDLLNATDPTKGASLVGFDGGTLAQFFASKNNRVVDSIQALRGLSKATYTRAFVTGYYSTGDGGGGAYWCDSSDTTSADNGGTIIVAADGGRWKLVNQNVISVRQFGAKGDNLTDDSTAFTNFAAISARQKYIPTGNYIVNSAITFQAGDTVYGDGDGSVIIAGGSFPGGATYMFNVTGTLTALGQSMSVNANLGDTQLTFASAPSVSPNDTLIIYNPTNSSFSAWRTNYRQGEFCKVLSVTGSVVSIMANLWDSYVAAAVTVYKLVGARTAFRDLAFQQPNTMSAAIKISLIDHPIVENIKTGGSLYCGIYLDRCMDIDVKGRAYQSSALSGYQYGLLISNCQGGIVQGEFYGARHGIAPGGDDIVGGVPTRAIRFIADTNNSAAIGSVDPHGNSEGLIFQGCRFTNGFMLSGANHKFSNCYFFGNLNVGTALYAAELVRGTFDFDNCTFASSNNPNTTGNGNRGILDFSLQSNTQNSCIFNFNNCNFLAPAGTVYVNRYSVDGANVAFTINYTNARIVAGPAVTQFATLQRTSGSGSIASFTLSDVSGLQNGNAAFYAVTDGIIPVSIWRLPTQTFSGSIPVTSGANQNSVVINFPYKYPIPPNVILTALNSSAGGAKAIVNVNTTTSSSVTANCSSTSGSINFSSNDTMNVNCCAQIRM
;
A
#
# COMPACT_ATOMS: atom_id res chain seq x y z
N MET A 1 45.21 45.59 38.96
CA MET A 1 45.45 46.47 40.12
C MET A 1 44.74 47.78 39.85
N GLN A 2 43.87 48.21 40.76
CA GLN A 2 43.15 49.47 40.66
C GLN A 2 43.53 50.34 41.85
N LEU A 3 43.50 51.66 41.67
CA LEU A 3 43.69 52.61 42.78
C LEU A 3 42.55 52.43 43.78
N LEU A 4 42.89 52.17 45.04
CA LEU A 4 41.92 52.18 46.13
C LEU A 4 41.50 53.63 46.38
N PRO A 5 40.20 53.96 46.25
CA PRO A 5 39.73 55.30 46.54
C PRO A 5 39.88 55.60 48.03
N ASN A 6 39.87 56.89 48.38
CA ASN A 6 39.86 57.32 49.77
C ASN A 6 38.59 56.78 50.47
N GLY A 7 38.74 56.12 51.62
CA GLY A 7 37.65 55.44 52.33
C GLY A 7 36.63 56.37 53.00
N LYS A 8 36.76 57.70 52.86
CA LYS A 8 35.81 58.70 53.34
C LYS A 8 35.36 59.60 52.20
N ILE A 9 34.08 60.00 52.22
CA ILE A 9 33.55 61.01 51.31
C ILE A 9 33.97 62.38 51.84
N GLN A 10 34.56 63.22 50.99
CA GLN A 10 34.89 64.61 51.31
C GLN A 10 33.84 65.55 50.71
N PHE A 11 33.32 66.44 51.54
CA PHE A 11 32.45 67.54 51.13
C PHE A 11 33.26 68.83 51.10
N ILE A 12 32.89 69.71 50.18
CA ILE A 12 33.53 71.01 49.99
C ILE A 12 32.51 72.13 50.19
N ASP A 13 33.00 73.30 50.61
CA ASP A 13 32.22 74.52 50.71
C ASP A 13 32.02 75.19 49.34
N ALA A 14 31.28 76.30 49.32
CA ALA A 14 30.99 77.06 48.10
C ALA A 14 32.25 77.63 47.41
N ASN A 15 33.39 77.69 48.10
CA ASN A 15 34.67 78.18 47.58
C ASN A 15 35.59 77.03 47.14
N GLY A 16 35.16 75.77 47.28
CA GLY A 16 35.94 74.58 46.95
C GLY A 16 36.90 74.12 48.06
N ALA A 17 36.87 74.74 49.24
CA ALA A 17 37.66 74.30 50.40
C ALA A 17 36.97 73.14 51.13
N PRO A 18 37.69 72.29 51.88
CA PRO A 18 37.07 71.25 52.70
C PRO A 18 36.00 71.83 53.65
N LEU A 19 34.81 71.23 53.68
CA LEU A 19 33.68 71.69 54.48
C LEU A 19 33.85 71.32 55.97
N ALA A 20 34.84 71.92 56.62
CA ALA A 20 35.17 71.66 58.02
C ALA A 20 33.98 72.03 58.93
N ASN A 21 33.59 71.11 59.81
CA ASN A 21 32.48 71.29 60.76
C ASN A 21 31.09 71.54 60.15
N GLY A 22 30.92 71.34 58.84
CA GLY A 22 29.59 71.27 58.23
C GLY A 22 28.83 70.01 58.66
N THR A 23 27.61 69.84 58.15
CA THR A 23 26.81 68.65 58.43
C THR A 23 26.22 68.05 57.16
N VAL A 24 26.09 66.72 57.11
CA VAL A 24 25.39 66.01 56.03
C VAL A 24 24.28 65.13 56.61
N GLY A 25 23.05 65.39 56.19
CA GLY A 25 21.87 64.61 56.55
C GLY A 25 21.42 63.69 55.42
N TYR A 26 20.94 62.50 55.78
CA TYR A 26 20.43 61.49 54.85
C TYR A 26 18.98 61.12 55.17
N TYR A 27 18.09 61.27 54.20
CA TYR A 27 16.65 61.13 54.40
C TYR A 27 16.04 60.16 53.38
N VAL A 28 14.84 59.66 53.68
CA VAL A 28 14.00 58.96 52.70
C VAL A 28 13.72 59.95 51.55
N PRO A 29 13.88 59.55 50.26
CA PRO A 29 13.70 60.45 49.12
C PRO A 29 12.40 61.26 49.20
N ALA A 30 12.45 62.53 48.80
CA ALA A 30 11.35 63.49 48.85
C ALA A 30 10.77 63.82 50.25
N THR A 31 11.37 63.33 51.34
CA THR A 31 10.94 63.63 52.72
C THR A 31 12.07 64.26 53.54
N LEU A 32 11.78 64.58 54.80
CA LEU A 32 12.77 64.88 55.85
C LEU A 32 12.84 63.76 56.90
N THR A 33 12.29 62.58 56.59
CA THR A 33 12.37 61.41 57.47
C THR A 33 13.78 60.85 57.42
N PRO A 34 14.52 60.82 58.55
CA PRO A 34 15.86 60.23 58.60
C PRO A 34 15.90 58.82 58.02
N LYS A 35 16.83 58.55 57.10
CA LYS A 35 17.14 57.20 56.61
C LYS A 35 18.53 56.82 57.08
N THR A 36 18.64 55.70 57.78
CA THR A 36 19.89 55.27 58.43
C THR A 36 21.03 55.08 57.42
N THR A 37 22.20 55.59 57.80
CA THR A 37 23.51 55.28 57.19
C THR A 37 24.44 54.77 58.28
N TYR A 38 25.58 54.18 57.92
CA TYR A 38 26.45 53.46 58.84
C TYR A 38 27.92 53.87 58.71
N GLN A 39 28.68 53.67 59.78
CA GLN A 39 30.11 53.95 59.87
C GLN A 39 30.97 52.80 59.33
N ASP A 40 30.37 51.62 59.17
CA ASP A 40 31.02 50.38 58.74
C ASP A 40 30.28 49.74 57.55
N GLN A 41 31.02 48.99 56.73
CA GLN A 41 30.47 48.28 55.57
C GLN A 41 29.43 47.23 55.96
N ALA A 42 29.57 46.61 57.14
CA ALA A 42 28.63 45.59 57.61
C ALA A 42 27.28 46.18 58.06
N GLY A 43 27.14 47.50 58.12
CA GLY A 43 25.90 48.17 58.47
C GLY A 43 25.50 47.97 59.94
N THR A 44 26.47 47.85 60.85
CA THR A 44 26.22 47.55 62.27
C THR A 44 26.33 48.75 63.18
N ILE A 45 27.04 49.81 62.76
CA ILE A 45 27.27 51.02 63.56
C ILE A 45 26.57 52.21 62.88
N PRO A 46 25.37 52.63 63.34
CA PRO A 46 24.66 53.75 62.75
C PRO A 46 25.44 55.07 62.85
N ASN A 47 25.32 55.90 61.83
CA ASN A 47 25.69 57.30 61.87
C ASN A 47 24.63 58.12 62.62
N ALA A 48 25.08 59.20 63.29
CA ALA A 48 24.16 60.26 63.70
C ALA A 48 23.56 60.95 62.45
N ASN A 49 22.36 61.52 62.54
CA ASN A 49 21.73 62.21 61.42
C ASN A 49 21.18 63.57 61.86
N PRO A 50 21.74 64.70 61.39
CA PRO A 50 22.83 64.79 60.42
C PRO A 50 24.20 64.39 61.00
N ILE A 51 25.13 63.98 60.13
CA ILE A 51 26.52 63.65 60.47
C ILE A 51 27.32 64.94 60.50
N THR A 52 28.05 65.21 61.59
CA THR A 52 29.04 66.31 61.64
C THR A 52 30.32 65.91 60.91
N LEU A 53 30.79 66.76 59.99
CA LEU A 53 31.99 66.50 59.20
C LEU A 53 33.27 66.82 59.99
N ASP A 54 34.33 66.05 59.75
CA ASP A 54 35.63 66.30 60.40
C ASP A 54 36.32 67.59 59.91
N SER A 55 37.49 67.92 60.46
CA SER A 55 38.25 69.13 60.10
C SER A 55 38.69 69.17 58.63
N ARG A 56 38.60 68.06 57.90
CA ARG A 56 38.85 67.96 56.46
C ARG A 56 37.55 67.83 55.67
N GLY A 57 36.39 68.11 56.27
CA GLY A 57 35.08 68.01 55.64
C GLY A 57 34.69 66.58 55.27
N GLN A 58 35.19 65.56 55.97
CA GLN A 58 35.00 64.16 55.60
C GLN A 58 34.08 63.38 56.55
N ALA A 59 33.42 62.35 56.03
CA ALA A 59 32.66 61.36 56.82
C ALA A 59 32.73 59.94 56.22
N LEU A 60 32.60 58.93 57.07
CA LEU A 60 32.33 57.54 56.66
C LEU A 60 30.82 57.40 56.47
N VAL A 61 30.39 57.06 55.26
CA VAL A 61 28.97 56.89 54.96
C VAL A 61 28.76 55.62 54.15
N TRP A 62 28.25 54.60 54.82
CA TRP A 62 27.75 53.37 54.20
C TRP A 62 26.23 53.37 54.19
N GLY A 63 25.63 52.94 53.09
CA GLY A 63 24.18 52.92 52.93
C GLY A 63 23.77 52.16 51.68
N SER A 64 22.49 51.78 51.59
CA SER A 64 21.94 51.04 50.46
C SER A 64 20.68 51.69 49.87
N GLY A 65 20.55 51.59 48.55
CA GLY A 65 19.46 52.21 47.79
C GLY A 65 19.58 53.74 47.66
N THR A 66 18.44 54.41 47.51
CA THR A 66 18.35 55.87 47.29
C THR A 66 18.16 56.64 48.59
N TYR A 67 18.72 57.84 48.64
CA TYR A 67 18.66 58.79 49.75
C TYR A 67 18.42 60.21 49.22
N ARG A 68 17.81 61.08 50.01
CA ARG A 68 17.97 62.54 49.85
C ARG A 68 19.12 62.98 50.73
N GLN A 69 20.11 63.65 50.15
CA GLN A 69 21.29 64.15 50.83
C GLN A 69 21.17 65.66 50.98
N ILE A 70 21.21 66.14 52.22
CA ILE A 70 21.21 67.57 52.53
C ILE A 70 22.53 67.92 53.21
N VAL A 71 23.34 68.78 52.60
CA VAL A 71 24.60 69.27 53.18
C VAL A 71 24.41 70.71 53.63
N LYS A 72 24.83 71.01 54.85
CA LYS A 72 24.83 72.35 55.44
C LYS A 72 26.23 72.78 55.81
N ASP A 73 26.52 74.07 55.66
CA ASP A 73 27.76 74.67 56.14
C ASP A 73 27.82 74.74 57.68
N SER A 74 28.94 75.20 58.22
CA SER A 74 29.14 75.35 59.68
C SER A 74 28.18 76.34 60.33
N SER A 75 27.54 77.22 59.54
CA SER A 75 26.54 78.19 59.99
C SER A 75 25.10 77.63 59.90
N GLY A 76 24.93 76.39 59.44
CA GLY A 76 23.64 75.72 59.28
C GLY A 76 22.89 76.05 57.99
N VAL A 77 23.52 76.76 57.04
CA VAL A 77 22.94 77.09 55.73
C VAL A 77 23.04 75.88 54.81
N THR A 78 21.93 75.48 54.17
CA THR A 78 21.93 74.39 53.18
C THR A 78 22.67 74.82 51.91
N ILE A 79 23.69 74.04 51.54
CA ILE A 79 24.50 74.25 50.34
C ILE A 79 24.32 73.15 49.29
N TRP A 80 23.74 72.00 49.67
CA TRP A 80 23.38 70.92 48.75
C TRP A 80 22.10 70.25 49.23
N ASP A 81 21.20 69.93 48.31
CA ASP A 81 19.98 69.17 48.59
C ASP A 81 19.54 68.44 47.33
N GLN A 82 19.91 67.17 47.22
CA GLN A 82 19.60 66.35 46.05
C GLN A 82 19.35 64.88 46.42
N ALA A 83 18.70 64.15 45.53
CA ALA A 83 18.66 62.70 45.61
C ALA A 83 20.01 62.10 45.19
N VAL A 84 20.50 61.14 45.97
CA VAL A 84 21.70 60.35 45.69
C VAL A 84 21.38 58.86 45.83
N ALA A 85 22.18 58.00 45.21
CA ALA A 85 22.03 56.55 45.29
C ALA A 85 23.36 55.90 45.66
N ALA A 86 23.29 54.79 46.39
CA ALA A 86 24.43 53.91 46.55
C ALA A 86 24.87 53.37 45.18
N SER A 87 26.17 53.30 44.94
CA SER A 87 26.73 52.63 43.76
C SER A 87 26.48 51.12 43.83
N VAL A 88 26.30 50.48 42.68
CA VAL A 88 26.32 49.01 42.60
C VAL A 88 27.74 48.57 42.98
N ASN A 89 27.86 47.68 43.95
CA ASN A 89 29.16 47.18 44.41
C ASN A 89 29.62 45.96 43.60
N GLU A 90 30.88 45.56 43.77
CA GLU A 90 31.46 44.41 43.07
C GLU A 90 30.73 43.10 43.42
N ASP A 91 30.36 42.92 44.69
CA ASP A 91 29.63 41.74 45.15
C ASP A 91 28.27 41.58 44.46
N ASP A 92 27.55 42.68 44.20
CA ASP A 92 26.28 42.68 43.49
C ASP A 92 26.45 42.28 42.03
N LEU A 93 27.54 42.67 41.37
CA LEU A 93 27.83 42.27 39.98
C LEU A 93 28.36 40.84 39.88
N LEU A 94 29.08 40.34 40.89
CA LEU A 94 29.60 38.97 40.95
C LEU A 94 28.56 37.95 41.43
N ASN A 95 27.43 38.39 42.00
CA ASN A 95 26.43 37.48 42.55
C ASN A 95 25.71 36.66 41.45
N ALA A 96 25.95 35.35 41.47
CA ALA A 96 25.32 34.38 40.56
C ALA A 96 24.13 33.61 41.18
N THR A 97 23.78 33.91 42.43
CA THR A 97 22.77 33.17 43.21
C THR A 97 21.46 33.93 43.41
N ASP A 98 21.51 35.27 43.43
CA ASP A 98 20.34 36.13 43.56
C ASP A 98 19.86 36.57 42.16
N PRO A 99 18.62 36.23 41.74
CA PRO A 99 18.11 36.54 40.40
C PRO A 99 17.96 38.05 40.14
N THR A 100 18.00 38.89 41.17
CA THR A 100 17.91 40.35 41.04
C THR A 100 19.27 41.03 40.84
N LYS A 101 20.37 40.28 40.99
CA LYS A 101 21.75 40.76 40.93
C LYS A 101 22.49 40.27 39.66
N GLY A 102 23.80 40.47 39.60
CA GLY A 102 24.65 39.99 38.52
C GLY A 102 24.19 40.48 37.14
N ALA A 103 23.90 39.54 36.22
CA ALA A 103 23.46 39.85 34.86
C ALA A 103 22.12 40.65 34.81
N SER A 104 21.30 40.62 35.86
CA SER A 104 20.08 41.42 35.95
C SER A 104 20.36 42.91 36.19
N LEU A 105 21.56 43.27 36.66
CA LEU A 105 21.98 44.67 36.89
C LEU A 105 22.74 45.27 35.70
N VAL A 106 23.15 44.44 34.73
CA VAL A 106 23.90 44.87 33.54
C VAL A 106 22.94 45.15 32.40
N GLY A 107 22.84 46.42 31.98
CA GLY A 107 22.06 46.81 30.80
C GLY A 107 22.69 46.30 29.51
N PHE A 108 21.88 45.76 28.59
CA PHE A 108 22.30 45.28 27.28
C PHE A 108 21.15 45.39 26.28
N ASP A 109 21.37 46.02 25.13
CA ASP A 109 20.40 46.11 24.02
C ASP A 109 18.96 46.48 24.46
N GLY A 110 18.85 47.58 25.22
CA GLY A 110 17.56 48.09 25.71
C GLY A 110 16.87 47.26 26.81
N GLY A 111 17.54 46.24 27.35
CA GLY A 111 17.08 45.42 28.49
C GLY A 111 18.23 45.08 29.43
N THR A 112 18.13 43.96 30.15
CA THR A 112 19.23 43.41 30.97
C THR A 112 19.94 42.27 30.25
N LEU A 113 21.19 42.00 30.63
CA LEU A 113 21.95 40.86 30.12
C LEU A 113 21.25 39.52 30.43
N ALA A 114 20.59 39.42 31.60
CA ALA A 114 19.75 38.27 31.94
C ALA A 114 18.58 38.07 30.94
N GLN A 115 17.88 39.15 30.58
CA GLN A 115 16.82 39.09 29.55
C GLN A 115 17.38 38.72 28.18
N PHE A 116 18.57 39.21 27.84
CA PHE A 116 19.21 38.85 26.59
C PHE A 116 19.48 37.34 26.51
N PHE A 117 20.07 36.73 27.55
CA PHE A 117 20.27 35.27 27.58
C PHE A 117 18.97 34.48 27.59
N ALA A 118 17.96 34.97 28.33
CA ALA A 118 16.67 34.30 28.43
C ALA A 118 15.97 34.24 27.07
N SER A 119 15.78 35.36 26.38
CA SER A 119 14.85 35.45 25.25
C SER A 119 15.43 35.94 23.92
N LYS A 120 16.66 36.50 23.91
CA LYS A 120 17.27 37.09 22.70
C LYS A 120 18.50 36.31 22.19
N ASN A 121 19.13 35.49 23.02
CA ASN A 121 20.29 34.69 22.65
C ASN A 121 19.91 33.22 22.43
N ASN A 122 20.35 32.65 21.31
CA ASN A 122 20.16 31.23 21.03
C ASN A 122 21.38 30.43 21.50
N ARG A 123 21.23 29.64 22.56
CA ARG A 123 22.35 28.86 23.12
C ARG A 123 22.67 27.67 22.22
N VAL A 124 23.89 27.62 21.67
CA VAL A 124 24.36 26.45 20.90
C VAL A 124 24.90 25.36 21.83
N VAL A 125 24.46 24.11 21.65
CA VAL A 125 24.94 22.92 22.36
C VAL A 125 25.13 21.75 21.38
N ASP A 126 26.00 20.80 21.74
CA ASP A 126 26.43 19.74 20.80
C ASP A 126 25.68 18.41 20.91
N SER A 127 24.76 18.29 21.87
CA SER A 127 23.95 17.08 22.06
C SER A 127 22.63 17.37 22.79
N ILE A 128 21.67 16.45 22.67
CA ILE A 128 20.45 16.45 23.48
C ILE A 128 20.78 16.29 24.96
N GLN A 129 21.84 15.55 25.30
CA GLN A 129 22.32 15.47 26.68
C GLN A 129 22.76 16.85 27.21
N ALA A 130 23.45 17.66 26.39
CA ALA A 130 23.83 19.01 26.75
C ALA A 130 22.61 19.95 26.85
N LEU A 131 21.60 19.77 25.98
CA LEU A 131 20.31 20.50 26.08
C LEU A 131 19.62 20.23 27.42
N ARG A 132 19.62 18.97 27.89
CA ARG A 132 19.04 18.58 29.19
C ARG A 132 19.71 19.26 30.38
N GLY A 133 20.95 19.72 30.23
CA GLY A 133 21.70 20.44 31.25
C GLY A 133 21.48 21.96 31.26
N LEU A 134 20.74 22.52 30.29
CA LEU A 134 20.46 23.95 30.27
C LEU A 134 19.43 24.33 31.35
N SER A 135 19.72 25.38 32.11
CA SER A 135 18.78 26.01 33.04
C SER A 135 17.66 26.71 32.27
N LYS A 136 16.41 26.30 32.51
CA LYS A 136 15.20 26.94 31.96
C LYS A 136 15.00 28.36 32.45
N ALA A 137 15.63 28.74 33.57
CA ALA A 137 15.59 30.09 34.11
C ALA A 137 16.55 31.03 33.37
N THR A 138 17.60 30.49 32.76
CA THR A 138 18.65 31.27 32.07
C THR A 138 18.46 31.31 30.56
N TYR A 139 17.97 30.21 29.97
CA TYR A 139 17.83 30.08 28.52
C TYR A 139 16.43 29.62 28.15
N THR A 140 15.80 30.29 27.17
CA THR A 140 14.53 29.82 26.58
C THR A 140 14.65 29.46 25.10
N ARG A 141 15.86 29.58 24.51
CA ARG A 141 16.17 29.25 23.12
C ARG A 141 17.51 28.49 23.06
N ALA A 142 17.52 27.38 22.32
CA ALA A 142 18.73 26.60 22.09
C ALA A 142 18.79 26.06 20.66
N PHE A 143 20.00 25.91 20.11
CA PHE A 143 20.26 25.16 18.89
C PHE A 143 21.15 23.97 19.22
N VAL A 144 20.64 22.77 18.96
CA VAL A 144 21.36 21.51 19.18
C VAL A 144 21.99 21.09 17.86
N THR A 145 23.31 20.86 17.82
CA THR A 145 24.03 20.53 16.57
C THR A 145 24.00 19.04 16.20
N GLY A 146 23.55 18.17 17.10
CA GLY A 146 23.32 16.73 16.87
C GLY A 146 22.65 16.05 18.07
N TYR A 147 22.19 14.80 17.92
CA TYR A 147 21.53 14.08 19.02
C TYR A 147 22.53 13.65 20.10
N TYR A 148 23.56 12.92 19.69
CA TYR A 148 24.66 12.45 20.53
C TYR A 148 25.92 13.30 20.33
N SER A 149 26.17 13.75 19.11
CA SER A 149 27.35 14.54 18.75
C SER A 149 27.08 15.44 17.55
N THR A 150 27.77 16.57 17.48
CA THR A 150 27.71 17.53 16.37
C THR A 150 27.69 16.84 15.00
N GLY A 151 26.69 17.16 14.18
CA GLY A 151 26.62 16.72 12.79
C GLY A 151 26.05 15.31 12.55
N ASP A 152 25.56 14.60 13.57
CA ASP A 152 24.93 13.28 13.38
C ASP A 152 23.56 13.33 12.67
N GLY A 153 23.00 14.53 12.49
CA GLY A 153 21.71 14.78 11.83
C GLY A 153 20.51 14.74 12.75
N GLY A 154 20.69 14.52 14.06
CA GLY A 154 19.63 14.52 15.06
C GLY A 154 19.46 15.85 15.83
N GLY A 155 20.09 16.91 15.36
CA GLY A 155 20.00 18.26 15.92
C GLY A 155 18.71 19.01 15.55
N GLY A 156 18.61 20.25 16.02
CA GLY A 156 17.49 21.13 15.74
C GLY A 156 17.45 22.37 16.63
N ALA A 157 16.61 23.34 16.26
CA ALA A 157 16.30 24.48 17.11
C ALA A 157 15.19 24.10 18.12
N TYR A 158 15.40 24.43 19.38
CA TYR A 158 14.49 24.17 20.49
C TYR A 158 14.14 25.48 21.21
N TRP A 159 12.92 25.53 21.73
CA TRP A 159 12.49 26.58 22.66
C TRP A 159 11.97 25.95 23.95
N CYS A 160 12.26 26.56 25.10
CA CYS A 160 11.73 26.08 26.36
C CYS A 160 10.32 26.66 26.57
N ASP A 161 9.33 25.78 26.70
CA ASP A 161 7.97 26.14 27.05
C ASP A 161 7.80 26.17 28.57
N SER A 162 7.70 27.37 29.14
CA SER A 162 7.50 27.55 30.58
C SER A 162 6.06 27.24 31.03
N SER A 163 5.10 27.19 30.11
CA SER A 163 3.70 26.88 30.41
C SER A 163 3.43 25.38 30.47
N ASP A 164 4.24 24.58 29.78
CA ASP A 164 4.14 23.14 29.79
C ASP A 164 4.93 22.51 30.95
N THR A 165 4.17 21.95 31.89
CA THR A 165 4.71 21.25 33.07
C THR A 165 4.36 19.77 33.10
N THR A 166 3.63 19.26 32.09
CA THR A 166 2.98 17.95 32.13
C THR A 166 3.39 17.02 30.99
N SER A 167 3.79 17.54 29.83
CA SER A 167 4.19 16.67 28.73
C SER A 167 5.39 15.80 29.13
N ALA A 168 5.30 14.52 28.76
CA ALA A 168 6.38 13.57 28.93
C ALA A 168 7.52 13.85 27.94
N ASP A 169 8.72 13.42 28.32
CA ASP A 169 9.85 13.33 27.41
C ASP A 169 9.56 12.27 26.35
N ASN A 170 9.68 12.63 25.08
CA ASN A 170 9.55 11.68 23.98
C ASN A 170 10.87 11.44 23.24
N GLY A 171 11.97 11.93 23.81
CA GLY A 171 13.30 11.75 23.28
C GLY A 171 13.58 12.46 21.97
N GLY A 172 12.72 13.37 21.50
CA GLY A 172 12.93 14.10 20.23
C GLY A 172 12.24 15.46 20.19
N THR A 173 10.94 15.52 19.85
CA THR A 173 10.21 16.80 19.74
C THR A 173 9.92 17.47 21.09
N ILE A 174 9.99 16.71 22.19
CA ILE A 174 9.86 17.18 23.57
C ILE A 174 10.99 16.56 24.39
N ILE A 175 11.91 17.42 24.85
CA ILE A 175 13.01 17.05 25.74
C ILE A 175 12.78 17.70 27.10
N VAL A 176 12.71 16.89 28.16
CA VAL A 176 12.60 17.35 29.54
C VAL A 176 13.99 17.52 30.12
N ALA A 177 14.36 18.75 30.45
CA ALA A 177 15.62 19.08 31.11
C ALA A 177 15.66 18.59 32.57
N ALA A 178 16.86 18.53 33.15
CA ALA A 178 17.06 18.06 34.53
C ALA A 178 16.31 18.91 35.57
N ASP A 179 16.08 20.20 35.28
CA ASP A 179 15.29 21.13 36.09
C ASP A 179 13.78 21.11 35.77
N GLY A 180 13.34 20.16 34.92
CA GLY A 180 11.98 20.02 34.43
C GLY A 180 11.57 21.02 33.35
N GLY A 181 12.49 21.76 32.70
CA GLY A 181 12.15 22.57 31.52
C GLY A 181 11.72 21.69 30.34
N ARG A 182 10.70 22.12 29.58
CA ARG A 182 10.20 21.37 28.40
C ARG A 182 10.70 22.04 27.13
N TRP A 183 11.76 21.50 26.54
CA TRP A 183 12.30 21.96 25.28
C TRP A 183 11.52 21.35 24.12
N LYS A 184 10.89 22.20 23.32
CA LYS A 184 10.08 21.85 22.17
C LYS A 184 10.87 22.09 20.89
N LEU A 185 10.94 21.08 20.02
CA LEU A 185 11.53 21.25 18.69
C LEU A 185 10.69 22.25 17.89
N VAL A 186 11.35 23.25 17.32
CA VAL A 186 10.71 24.39 16.64
C VAL A 186 10.06 23.95 15.32
N ASN A 187 10.81 23.28 14.45
CA ASN A 187 10.30 22.82 13.16
C ASN A 187 9.85 21.37 13.26
N GLN A 188 8.55 21.14 13.10
CA GLN A 188 7.95 19.81 13.08
C GLN A 188 7.21 19.51 11.76
N ASN A 189 7.49 20.29 10.71
CA ASN A 189 6.89 20.08 9.39
C ASN A 189 7.36 18.76 8.77
N VAL A 190 8.64 18.43 8.95
CA VAL A 190 9.28 17.16 8.62
C VAL A 190 10.16 16.78 9.80
N ILE A 191 9.99 15.56 10.28
CA ILE A 191 10.75 15.04 11.40
C ILE A 191 11.63 13.89 10.93
N SER A 192 12.90 13.92 11.29
CA SER A 192 13.82 12.81 11.04
C SER A 192 13.85 11.85 12.23
N VAL A 193 13.92 10.54 11.96
CA VAL A 193 14.15 9.54 13.01
C VAL A 193 15.46 9.78 13.79
N ARG A 194 16.47 10.43 13.17
CA ARG A 194 17.73 10.79 13.85
C ARG A 194 17.52 11.82 14.97
N GLN A 195 16.48 12.66 14.88
CA GLN A 195 16.11 13.59 15.95
C GLN A 195 15.55 12.88 17.20
N PHE A 196 15.33 11.56 17.11
CA PHE A 196 14.96 10.68 18.23
C PHE A 196 16.12 9.78 18.67
N GLY A 197 17.31 9.97 18.11
CA GLY A 197 18.51 9.22 18.47
C GLY A 197 18.73 7.95 17.67
N ALA A 198 18.01 7.73 16.57
CA ALA A 198 18.36 6.62 15.67
C ALA A 198 19.72 6.89 15.00
N LYS A 199 20.59 5.88 14.97
CA LYS A 199 21.93 5.99 14.39
C LYS A 199 22.01 5.45 12.97
N GLY A 200 21.33 4.33 12.67
CA GLY A 200 21.39 3.73 11.34
C GLY A 200 22.78 3.22 10.95
N ASP A 201 23.54 2.71 11.92
CA ASP A 201 24.96 2.32 11.81
C ASP A 201 25.19 0.81 11.62
N ASN A 202 24.13 0.02 11.44
CA ASN A 202 24.15 -1.44 11.38
C ASN A 202 24.72 -2.12 12.65
N LEU A 203 24.67 -1.43 13.79
CA LEU A 203 25.21 -1.94 15.06
C LEU A 203 24.27 -1.64 16.24
N THR A 204 23.75 -0.43 16.30
CA THR A 204 22.92 0.06 17.38
C THR A 204 21.46 -0.38 17.20
N ASP A 205 20.82 -0.79 18.29
CA ASP A 205 19.37 -1.00 18.32
C ASP A 205 18.64 0.35 18.34
N ASP A 206 18.00 0.69 17.22
CA ASP A 206 17.27 1.93 17.00
C ASP A 206 15.78 1.84 17.39
N SER A 207 15.32 0.72 17.98
CA SER A 207 13.90 0.46 18.26
C SER A 207 13.19 1.56 19.05
N THR A 208 13.82 2.05 20.12
CA THR A 208 13.25 3.11 20.97
C THR A 208 13.10 4.43 20.21
N ALA A 209 14.11 4.78 19.39
CA ALA A 209 14.06 5.98 18.57
C ALA A 209 12.92 5.89 17.54
N PHE A 210 12.79 4.75 16.85
CA PHE A 210 11.69 4.51 15.90
C PHE A 210 10.32 4.51 16.56
N THR A 211 10.17 3.92 17.76
CA THR A 211 8.88 3.89 18.47
C THR A 211 8.43 5.29 18.87
N ASN A 212 9.34 6.09 19.42
CA ASN A 212 9.03 7.47 19.79
C ASN A 212 8.72 8.33 18.55
N PHE A 213 9.52 8.16 17.49
CA PHE A 213 9.31 8.80 16.19
C PHE A 213 7.97 8.44 15.55
N ALA A 214 7.56 7.17 15.63
CA ALA A 214 6.29 6.71 15.10
C ALA A 214 5.09 7.22 15.92
N ALA A 215 5.26 7.52 17.20
CA ALA A 215 4.20 7.95 18.10
C ALA A 215 3.86 9.46 18.05
N ILE A 216 4.70 10.30 17.45
CA ILE A 216 4.43 11.75 17.40
C ILE A 216 3.29 12.11 16.43
N SER A 217 2.69 13.28 16.67
CA SER A 217 1.59 13.85 15.88
C SER A 217 2.01 14.40 14.50
N ALA A 218 3.28 14.75 14.31
CA ALA A 218 3.80 15.19 13.02
C ALA A 218 3.68 14.07 11.99
N ARG A 219 3.10 14.39 10.82
CA ARG A 219 2.74 13.39 9.80
C ARG A 219 3.86 13.08 8.80
N GLN A 220 4.76 14.02 8.55
CA GLN A 220 5.88 13.81 7.62
C GLN A 220 7.07 13.23 8.37
N LYS A 221 7.32 11.95 8.12
CA LYS A 221 8.26 11.11 8.85
C LYS A 221 9.38 10.68 7.91
N TYR A 222 10.56 11.27 8.08
CA TYR A 222 11.73 11.05 7.24
C TYR A 222 12.74 10.09 7.88
N ILE A 223 13.14 9.08 7.13
CA ILE A 223 14.16 8.08 7.50
C ILE A 223 15.33 8.22 6.52
N PRO A 224 16.36 9.02 6.84
CA PRO A 224 17.49 9.22 5.93
C PRO A 224 18.27 7.93 5.71
N THR A 225 19.13 7.91 4.69
CA THR A 225 20.05 6.80 4.41
C THR A 225 20.75 6.30 5.68
N GLY A 226 20.75 4.98 5.85
CA GLY A 226 21.27 4.30 7.04
C GLY A 226 20.78 2.86 7.13
N ASN A 227 21.48 2.06 7.93
CA ASN A 227 21.13 0.67 8.25
C ASN A 227 20.62 0.61 9.69
N TYR A 228 19.30 0.71 9.85
CA TYR A 228 18.65 0.83 11.15
C TYR A 228 18.24 -0.54 11.67
N ILE A 229 18.88 -0.99 12.75
CA ILE A 229 18.47 -2.25 13.41
C ILE A 229 17.29 -1.93 14.33
N VAL A 230 16.18 -2.63 14.13
CA VAL A 230 15.06 -2.65 15.08
C VAL A 230 14.90 -4.07 15.62
N ASN A 231 14.39 -4.22 16.84
CA ASN A 231 14.16 -5.48 17.53
C ASN A 231 12.67 -5.67 17.90
N SER A 232 11.83 -4.69 17.57
CA SER A 232 10.40 -4.71 17.81
C SER A 232 9.61 -4.12 16.64
N ALA A 233 8.32 -4.44 16.57
CA ALA A 233 7.42 -3.86 15.57
C ALA A 233 7.23 -2.36 15.81
N ILE A 234 7.35 -1.57 14.74
CA ILE A 234 7.13 -0.12 14.77
C ILE A 234 5.74 0.18 14.25
N THR A 235 4.90 0.73 15.12
CA THR A 235 3.50 1.07 14.80
C THR A 235 3.37 2.55 14.49
N PHE A 236 3.15 2.87 13.21
CA PHE A 236 2.84 4.22 12.74
C PHE A 236 1.36 4.53 12.90
N GLN A 237 1.01 5.81 12.73
CA GLN A 237 -0.35 6.29 12.84
C GLN A 237 -0.99 6.42 11.45
N ALA A 238 -2.29 6.16 11.39
CA ALA A 238 -3.08 6.49 10.20
C ALA A 238 -2.96 8.00 9.90
N GLY A 239 -2.66 8.35 8.65
CA GLY A 239 -2.39 9.72 8.21
C GLY A 239 -0.91 10.05 8.05
N ASP A 240 0.00 9.16 8.46
CA ASP A 240 1.44 9.40 8.33
C ASP A 240 1.92 9.24 6.88
N THR A 241 2.93 10.02 6.53
CA THR A 241 3.75 9.85 5.32
C THR A 241 5.16 9.51 5.78
N VAL A 242 5.52 8.23 5.70
CA VAL A 242 6.82 7.70 6.08
C VAL A 242 7.64 7.50 4.82
N TYR A 243 8.80 8.13 4.72
CA TYR A 243 9.64 8.06 3.53
C TYR A 243 11.14 8.09 3.84
N GLY A 244 11.93 7.50 2.95
CA GLY A 244 13.39 7.54 3.03
C GLY A 244 14.07 8.03 1.75
N ASP A 245 15.32 7.63 1.56
CA ASP A 245 16.17 7.97 0.41
C ASP A 245 16.29 6.79 -0.58
N GLY A 246 15.35 5.85 -0.55
CA GLY A 246 15.29 4.68 -1.44
C GLY A 246 15.96 3.45 -0.83
N ASP A 247 16.65 2.67 -1.67
CA ASP A 247 17.36 1.45 -1.25
C ASP A 247 18.45 1.71 -0.18
N GLY A 248 18.84 2.97 0.07
CA GLY A 248 19.79 3.37 1.11
C GLY A 248 19.19 3.52 2.51
N SER A 249 17.86 3.65 2.64
CA SER A 249 17.16 3.70 3.93
C SER A 249 16.70 2.29 4.31
N VAL A 250 17.60 1.55 4.95
CA VAL A 250 17.43 0.11 5.21
C VAL A 250 16.97 -0.12 6.65
N ILE A 251 15.82 -0.76 6.81
CA ILE A 251 15.33 -1.23 8.10
C ILE A 251 15.69 -2.71 8.24
N ILE A 252 16.44 -3.05 9.27
CA ILE A 252 16.98 -4.38 9.51
C ILE A 252 16.35 -4.95 10.76
N ALA A 253 15.81 -6.16 10.65
CA ALA A 253 15.34 -6.87 11.82
C ALA A 253 16.53 -7.51 12.56
N GLY A 254 16.75 -7.09 13.81
CA GLY A 254 17.81 -7.62 14.66
C GLY A 254 17.50 -9.03 15.20
N GLY A 255 18.45 -9.59 15.95
CA GLY A 255 18.46 -11.00 16.37
C GLY A 255 17.36 -11.44 17.34
N SER A 256 16.52 -10.53 17.81
CA SER A 256 15.49 -10.79 18.83
C SER A 256 14.10 -10.32 18.42
N PHE A 257 13.71 -10.47 17.14
CA PHE A 257 12.31 -10.27 16.78
C PHE A 257 11.45 -11.44 17.29
N PRO A 258 10.42 -11.20 18.11
CA PRO A 258 9.52 -12.28 18.53
C PRO A 258 8.88 -12.90 17.28
N GLY A 259 8.99 -14.23 17.12
CA GLY A 259 8.35 -14.95 16.04
C GLY A 259 6.81 -14.84 16.11
N GLY A 260 6.11 -14.97 14.98
CA GLY A 260 4.64 -14.97 14.92
C GLY A 260 4.03 -13.93 13.96
N ALA A 261 2.85 -13.40 14.32
CA ALA A 261 2.12 -12.34 13.60
C ALA A 261 2.80 -10.95 13.72
N THR A 262 4.12 -10.92 13.61
CA THR A 262 4.95 -9.74 13.74
C THR A 262 5.25 -9.15 12.37
N TYR A 263 5.34 -7.82 12.35
CA TYR A 263 5.64 -7.00 11.19
C TYR A 263 6.77 -6.04 11.58
N MET A 264 7.65 -5.68 10.65
CA MET A 264 8.64 -4.64 10.97
C MET A 264 7.91 -3.32 11.18
N PHE A 265 7.21 -2.86 10.14
CA PHE A 265 6.37 -1.67 10.19
C PHE A 265 4.90 -2.06 10.08
N ASN A 266 4.05 -1.40 10.85
CA ASN A 266 2.61 -1.57 10.73
C ASN A 266 1.85 -0.26 10.94
N VAL A 267 0.67 -0.19 10.35
CA VAL A 267 -0.32 0.85 10.62
C VAL A 267 -1.71 0.23 10.52
N THR A 268 -2.62 0.68 11.36
CA THR A 268 -4.03 0.30 11.28
C THR A 268 -4.94 1.50 11.50
N GLY A 269 -5.97 1.64 10.67
CA GLY A 269 -7.16 2.40 11.03
C GLY A 269 -8.07 1.61 11.96
N THR A 270 -9.31 2.07 12.12
CA THR A 270 -10.36 1.39 12.89
C THR A 270 -11.57 1.09 12.03
N LEU A 271 -12.33 0.07 12.43
CA LEU A 271 -13.58 -0.33 11.79
C LEU A 271 -14.68 -0.33 12.86
N THR A 272 -15.66 0.56 12.72
CA THR A 272 -16.70 0.79 13.73
C THR A 272 -18.07 0.51 13.13
N ALA A 273 -18.87 -0.35 13.74
CA ALA A 273 -20.24 -0.58 13.29
C ALA A 273 -21.05 0.72 13.40
N LEU A 274 -21.87 1.05 12.40
CA LEU A 274 -22.68 2.28 12.44
C LEU A 274 -23.72 2.27 13.58
N GLY A 275 -24.11 1.09 14.05
CA GLY A 275 -25.14 0.92 15.08
C GLY A 275 -26.57 1.09 14.56
N GLN A 276 -26.76 1.46 13.29
CA GLN A 276 -28.03 1.45 12.58
C GLN A 276 -28.03 0.33 11.54
N SER A 277 -29.10 -0.48 11.53
CA SER A 277 -29.30 -1.50 10.49
C SER A 277 -29.82 -0.86 9.20
N MET A 278 -29.51 -1.49 8.07
CA MET A 278 -30.22 -1.23 6.83
C MET A 278 -31.71 -1.59 7.01
N SER A 279 -32.61 -0.78 6.44
CA SER A 279 -34.06 -1.00 6.50
C SER A 279 -34.65 -1.50 5.18
N VAL A 280 -33.88 -1.42 4.09
CA VAL A 280 -34.27 -1.87 2.74
C VAL A 280 -33.15 -2.72 2.16
N ASN A 281 -33.51 -3.83 1.50
CA ASN A 281 -32.56 -4.65 0.75
C ASN A 281 -31.93 -3.80 -0.36
N ALA A 282 -30.63 -3.95 -0.57
CA ALA A 282 -29.93 -3.33 -1.69
C ALA A 282 -29.71 -4.37 -2.80
N ASN A 283 -29.81 -3.98 -4.05
CA ASN A 283 -29.60 -4.84 -5.21
C ASN A 283 -28.27 -4.52 -5.88
N LEU A 284 -27.73 -5.52 -6.58
CA LEU A 284 -26.65 -5.33 -7.56
C LEU A 284 -26.96 -4.11 -8.44
N GLY A 285 -26.03 -3.16 -8.52
CA GLY A 285 -26.18 -1.97 -9.33
C GLY A 285 -26.79 -0.75 -8.61
N ASP A 286 -27.34 -0.89 -7.40
CA ASP A 286 -27.90 0.24 -6.66
C ASP A 286 -26.79 1.25 -6.27
N THR A 287 -27.19 2.51 -6.06
CA THR A 287 -26.28 3.61 -5.65
C THR A 287 -26.69 4.24 -4.33
N GLN A 288 -27.57 3.58 -3.57
CA GLN A 288 -28.10 4.07 -2.30
C GLN A 288 -28.23 2.95 -1.28
N LEU A 289 -27.99 3.29 -0.02
CA LEU A 289 -28.26 2.44 1.14
C LEU A 289 -29.27 3.16 2.04
N THR A 290 -30.36 2.48 2.38
CA THR A 290 -31.40 3.03 3.26
C THR A 290 -31.33 2.38 4.63
N PHE A 291 -31.22 3.21 5.67
CA PHE A 291 -31.10 2.80 7.07
C PHE A 291 -32.42 2.99 7.84
N ALA A 292 -32.53 2.39 9.01
CA ALA A 292 -33.69 2.55 9.89
C ALA A 292 -33.83 4.00 10.42
N SER A 293 -32.71 4.69 10.60
CA SER A 293 -32.60 6.10 10.98
C SER A 293 -31.35 6.70 10.35
N ALA A 294 -31.20 8.03 10.43
CA ALA A 294 -30.02 8.73 9.89
C ALA A 294 -28.72 8.18 10.50
N PRO A 295 -27.82 7.58 9.70
CA PRO A 295 -26.56 7.07 10.21
C PRO A 295 -25.54 8.19 10.46
N SER A 296 -24.61 7.98 11.40
CA SER A 296 -23.53 8.93 11.71
C SER A 296 -22.39 8.86 10.68
N VAL A 297 -22.69 9.29 9.45
CA VAL A 297 -21.75 9.32 8.32
C VAL A 297 -21.82 10.68 7.60
N SER A 298 -20.76 11.01 6.88
CA SER A 298 -20.59 12.26 6.14
C SER A 298 -20.08 11.97 4.72
N PRO A 299 -20.24 12.90 3.76
CA PRO A 299 -19.60 12.80 2.46
C PRO A 299 -18.11 12.45 2.58
N ASN A 300 -17.64 11.57 1.70
CA ASN A 300 -16.30 10.97 1.65
C ASN A 300 -15.98 9.92 2.73
N ASP A 301 -16.86 9.63 3.67
CA ASP A 301 -16.66 8.48 4.55
C ASP A 301 -16.62 7.19 3.73
N THR A 302 -15.74 6.27 4.13
CA THR A 302 -15.68 4.92 3.58
C THR A 302 -16.45 3.96 4.49
N LEU A 303 -17.39 3.21 3.90
CA LEU A 303 -18.21 2.21 4.57
C LEU A 303 -17.83 0.81 4.09
N ILE A 304 -18.09 -0.20 4.92
CA ILE A 304 -18.02 -1.62 4.55
C ILE A 304 -19.36 -2.28 4.88
N ILE A 305 -20.07 -2.76 3.86
CA ILE A 305 -21.19 -3.68 4.03
C ILE A 305 -20.58 -5.07 4.25
N TYR A 306 -21.00 -5.80 5.29
CA TYR A 306 -20.44 -7.11 5.61
C TYR A 306 -21.52 -8.10 6.02
N ASN A 307 -21.56 -9.24 5.34
CA ASN A 307 -22.39 -10.39 5.71
C ASN A 307 -21.55 -11.36 6.56
N PRO A 308 -21.86 -11.57 7.85
CA PRO A 308 -21.08 -12.47 8.70
C PRO A 308 -21.34 -13.96 8.42
N THR A 309 -22.29 -14.31 7.54
CA THR A 309 -22.61 -15.71 7.21
C THR A 309 -21.46 -16.34 6.43
N ASN A 310 -20.97 -17.49 6.93
CA ASN A 310 -19.92 -18.26 6.25
C ASN A 310 -20.32 -18.59 4.81
N SER A 311 -19.35 -18.49 3.90
CA SER A 311 -19.52 -18.81 2.49
C SER A 311 -20.62 -18.02 1.77
N SER A 312 -21.06 -16.88 2.31
CA SER A 312 -22.10 -16.04 1.71
C SER A 312 -21.71 -15.43 0.35
N PHE A 313 -20.41 -15.36 0.04
CA PHE A 313 -19.94 -15.01 -1.32
C PHE A 313 -19.65 -16.24 -2.17
N SER A 314 -19.03 -17.26 -1.56
CA SER A 314 -18.50 -18.42 -2.28
C SER A 314 -18.41 -19.65 -1.37
N ALA A 315 -18.88 -20.79 -1.86
CA ALA A 315 -18.87 -22.08 -1.15
C ALA A 315 -17.48 -22.74 -1.05
N TRP A 316 -16.46 -22.17 -1.68
CA TRP A 316 -15.12 -22.74 -1.71
C TRP A 316 -14.43 -22.74 -0.33
N ARG A 317 -14.66 -21.70 0.47
CA ARG A 317 -14.14 -21.58 1.84
C ARG A 317 -15.14 -20.88 2.75
N THR A 318 -15.11 -21.20 4.04
CA THR A 318 -16.03 -20.63 5.04
C THR A 318 -15.85 -19.12 5.21
N ASN A 319 -14.63 -18.63 5.10
CA ASN A 319 -14.29 -17.22 5.25
C ASN A 319 -14.57 -16.38 4.00
N TYR A 320 -15.05 -16.98 2.90
CA TYR A 320 -15.44 -16.24 1.69
C TYR A 320 -16.84 -15.66 1.86
N ARG A 321 -16.90 -14.54 2.58
CA ARG A 321 -18.13 -13.87 2.95
C ARG A 321 -18.43 -12.69 2.05
N GLN A 322 -19.72 -12.41 1.87
CA GLN A 322 -20.23 -11.34 1.04
C GLN A 322 -20.06 -9.97 1.73
N GLY A 323 -19.97 -8.91 0.94
CA GLY A 323 -19.86 -7.54 1.44
C GLY A 323 -19.13 -6.65 0.44
N GLU A 324 -18.98 -5.36 0.71
CA GLU A 324 -18.24 -4.41 -0.14
C GLU A 324 -17.90 -3.09 0.52
N PHE A 325 -16.89 -2.40 -0.02
CA PHE A 325 -16.59 -1.03 0.34
C PHE A 325 -17.45 -0.06 -0.48
N CYS A 326 -17.95 0.99 0.16
CA CYS A 326 -18.66 2.08 -0.49
C CYS A 326 -18.12 3.42 0.00
N LYS A 327 -17.89 4.40 -0.89
CA LYS A 327 -17.66 5.79 -0.48
C LYS A 327 -18.98 6.56 -0.46
N VAL A 328 -19.23 7.28 0.62
CA VAL A 328 -20.41 8.13 0.78
C VAL A 328 -20.31 9.34 -0.12
N LEU A 329 -21.30 9.52 -1.00
CA LEU A 329 -21.47 10.72 -1.81
C LEU A 329 -22.23 11.80 -1.02
N SER A 330 -23.37 11.43 -0.43
CA SER A 330 -24.24 12.34 0.34
C SER A 330 -25.15 11.57 1.30
N VAL A 331 -25.72 12.30 2.28
CA VAL A 331 -26.65 11.75 3.28
C VAL A 331 -27.88 12.65 3.33
N THR A 332 -29.06 12.06 3.15
CA THR A 332 -30.36 12.74 3.24
C THR A 332 -31.28 11.92 4.14
N GLY A 333 -31.46 12.36 5.39
CA GLY A 333 -32.19 11.59 6.39
C GLY A 333 -31.56 10.20 6.57
N SER A 334 -32.34 9.14 6.37
CA SER A 334 -31.86 7.75 6.48
C SER A 334 -31.26 7.16 5.20
N VAL A 335 -31.15 7.96 4.12
CA VAL A 335 -30.63 7.50 2.83
C VAL A 335 -29.20 8.00 2.65
N VAL A 336 -28.29 7.05 2.42
CA VAL A 336 -26.89 7.31 2.08
C VAL A 336 -26.70 7.02 0.60
N SER A 337 -26.40 8.05 -0.20
CA SER A 337 -25.99 7.87 -1.60
C SER A 337 -24.50 7.54 -1.65
N ILE A 338 -24.10 6.62 -2.53
CA ILE A 338 -22.71 6.15 -2.67
C ILE A 338 -22.14 6.48 -4.05
N MET A 339 -20.81 6.61 -4.14
CA MET A 339 -20.11 7.11 -5.33
C MET A 339 -20.06 6.11 -6.50
N ALA A 340 -20.30 4.82 -6.25
CA ALA A 340 -20.26 3.76 -7.26
C ALA A 340 -21.45 2.80 -7.06
N ASN A 341 -21.81 2.10 -8.13
CA ASN A 341 -22.80 1.03 -8.09
C ASN A 341 -22.34 -0.12 -7.18
N LEU A 342 -23.29 -0.74 -6.47
CA LEU A 342 -23.02 -1.95 -5.68
C LEU A 342 -22.62 -3.12 -6.57
N TRP A 343 -21.65 -3.90 -6.09
CA TRP A 343 -21.12 -5.11 -6.75
C TRP A 343 -21.96 -6.36 -6.48
N ASP A 344 -22.84 -6.33 -5.48
CA ASP A 344 -23.69 -7.45 -5.13
C ASP A 344 -25.03 -6.98 -4.53
N SER A 345 -25.97 -7.92 -4.37
CA SER A 345 -27.23 -7.71 -3.66
C SER A 345 -27.10 -8.06 -2.19
N TYR A 346 -27.67 -7.25 -1.29
CA TYR A 346 -27.62 -7.42 0.15
C TYR A 346 -29.01 -7.47 0.76
N VAL A 347 -29.31 -8.57 1.45
CA VAL A 347 -30.47 -8.65 2.33
C VAL A 347 -30.18 -7.83 3.58
N ALA A 348 -30.99 -6.79 3.83
CA ALA A 348 -30.75 -5.80 4.87
C ALA A 348 -30.55 -6.42 6.27
N ALA A 349 -31.32 -7.45 6.59
CA ALA A 349 -31.24 -8.16 7.87
C ALA A 349 -30.02 -9.10 7.99
N ALA A 350 -29.33 -9.40 6.89
CA ALA A 350 -28.19 -10.32 6.85
C ALA A 350 -26.84 -9.61 6.92
N VAL A 351 -26.81 -8.27 6.88
CA VAL A 351 -25.58 -7.49 6.82
C VAL A 351 -25.44 -6.52 7.99
N THR A 352 -24.21 -6.20 8.33
CA THR A 352 -23.86 -5.06 9.18
C THR A 352 -23.02 -4.08 8.37
N VAL A 353 -23.30 -2.79 8.50
CA VAL A 353 -22.51 -1.73 7.86
C VAL A 353 -21.56 -1.10 8.87
N TYR A 354 -20.29 -1.04 8.50
CA TYR A 354 -19.22 -0.46 9.30
C TYR A 354 -18.71 0.82 8.64
N LYS A 355 -18.26 1.78 9.44
CA LYS A 355 -17.44 2.91 8.99
C LYS A 355 -15.97 2.58 9.17
N LEU A 356 -15.20 2.74 8.10
CA LEU A 356 -13.75 2.70 8.12
C LEU A 356 -13.22 4.09 8.53
N VAL A 357 -12.40 4.13 9.59
CA VAL A 357 -11.70 5.34 10.04
C VAL A 357 -10.20 5.08 9.96
N GLY A 358 -9.64 5.28 8.77
CA GLY A 358 -8.22 5.18 8.52
C GLY A 358 -7.81 6.20 7.47
N ALA A 359 -7.11 7.25 7.89
CA ALA A 359 -6.65 8.30 6.99
C ALA A 359 -5.54 7.79 6.05
N ARG A 360 -5.50 8.36 4.84
CA ARG A 360 -4.46 8.14 3.82
C ARG A 360 -3.07 8.08 4.45
N THR A 361 -2.40 6.95 4.26
CA THR A 361 -1.09 6.67 4.86
C THR A 361 -0.12 6.23 3.77
N ALA A 362 1.12 6.69 3.81
CA ALA A 362 2.11 6.37 2.78
C ALA A 362 3.40 5.80 3.39
N PHE A 363 3.94 4.77 2.74
CA PHE A 363 5.30 4.27 2.93
C PHE A 363 6.04 4.36 1.61
N ARG A 364 7.18 5.08 1.57
CA ARG A 364 7.92 5.35 0.34
C ARG A 364 9.42 5.18 0.51
N ASP A 365 10.09 4.69 -0.52
CA ASP A 365 11.56 4.83 -0.64
C ASP A 365 12.33 4.20 0.54
N LEU A 366 12.01 2.94 0.86
CA LEU A 366 12.62 2.17 1.96
C LEU A 366 12.98 0.75 1.50
N ALA A 367 14.03 0.20 2.10
CA ALA A 367 14.38 -1.22 2.00
C ALA A 367 14.21 -1.92 3.35
N PHE A 368 13.75 -3.16 3.32
CA PHE A 368 13.58 -3.99 4.51
C PHE A 368 14.42 -5.27 4.42
N GLN A 369 15.06 -5.63 5.53
CA GLN A 369 15.74 -6.90 5.73
C GLN A 369 15.05 -7.64 6.88
N GLN A 370 13.85 -8.13 6.63
CA GLN A 370 13.10 -8.96 7.57
C GLN A 370 13.55 -10.43 7.48
N PRO A 371 13.59 -11.18 8.61
CA PRO A 371 13.89 -12.61 8.60
C PRO A 371 12.72 -13.44 8.06
N ASN A 372 13.05 -14.65 7.62
CA ASN A 372 12.08 -15.65 7.15
C ASN A 372 11.18 -16.25 8.25
N THR A 373 11.24 -15.72 9.48
CA THR A 373 10.38 -16.05 10.61
C THR A 373 9.26 -15.03 10.83
N MET A 374 9.36 -13.87 10.19
CA MET A 374 8.41 -12.76 10.35
C MET A 374 7.26 -12.84 9.35
N SER A 375 6.06 -12.39 9.71
CA SER A 375 4.91 -12.42 8.79
C SER A 375 5.10 -11.50 7.59
N ALA A 376 5.39 -10.22 7.80
CA ALA A 376 5.65 -9.29 6.70
C ALA A 376 6.62 -8.17 7.04
N ALA A 377 7.18 -7.50 6.03
CA ALA A 377 7.95 -6.28 6.25
C ALA A 377 7.02 -5.14 6.67
N ILE A 378 5.97 -4.90 5.88
CA ILE A 378 4.97 -3.87 6.15
C ILE A 378 3.58 -4.50 6.16
N LYS A 379 2.78 -4.16 7.17
CA LYS A 379 1.33 -4.37 7.17
C LYS A 379 0.57 -3.05 7.23
N ILE A 380 -0.36 -2.85 6.31
CA ILE A 380 -1.27 -1.71 6.27
C ILE A 380 -2.69 -2.23 6.35
N SER A 381 -3.37 -1.93 7.45
CA SER A 381 -4.73 -2.38 7.72
C SER A 381 -5.72 -1.22 7.78
N LEU A 382 -6.92 -1.41 7.23
CA LEU A 382 -8.04 -0.51 7.48
C LEU A 382 -7.73 0.96 7.13
N ILE A 383 -7.04 1.19 6.01
CA ILE A 383 -6.71 2.52 5.51
C ILE A 383 -7.51 2.82 4.24
N ASP A 384 -8.12 4.00 4.19
CA ASP A 384 -8.62 4.59 2.95
C ASP A 384 -7.44 5.28 2.24
N HIS A 385 -7.12 4.77 1.06
CA HIS A 385 -6.05 5.22 0.19
C HIS A 385 -4.63 5.02 0.76
N PRO A 386 -4.19 3.76 1.01
CA PRO A 386 -2.80 3.49 1.36
C PRO A 386 -1.89 3.63 0.14
N ILE A 387 -0.70 4.20 0.34
CA ILE A 387 0.33 4.33 -0.70
C ILE A 387 1.55 3.52 -0.30
N VAL A 388 2.00 2.66 -1.21
CA VAL A 388 3.24 1.89 -1.06
C VAL A 388 4.08 2.12 -2.31
N GLU A 389 5.13 2.92 -2.21
CA GLU A 389 5.91 3.37 -3.35
C GLU A 389 7.40 3.05 -3.16
N ASN A 390 8.06 2.46 -4.16
CA ASN A 390 9.48 2.14 -4.14
C ASN A 390 9.95 1.45 -2.83
N ILE A 391 9.16 0.49 -2.37
CA ILE A 391 9.52 -0.38 -1.25
C ILE A 391 10.23 -1.62 -1.79
N LYS A 392 11.30 -2.02 -1.11
CA LYS A 392 12.02 -3.28 -1.33
C LYS A 392 11.98 -4.14 -0.08
N THR A 393 11.73 -5.44 -0.22
CA THR A 393 11.66 -6.39 0.91
C THR A 393 12.71 -7.50 0.80
N GLY A 394 13.12 -8.09 1.93
CA GLY A 394 14.27 -9.01 2.01
C GLY A 394 13.95 -10.51 2.07
N GLY A 395 12.74 -10.91 2.51
CA GLY A 395 12.30 -12.30 2.54
C GLY A 395 11.63 -12.76 3.84
N SER A 396 10.33 -12.52 3.99
CA SER A 396 9.48 -12.90 5.15
C SER A 396 8.94 -14.34 5.07
N LEU A 397 8.34 -14.87 6.14
CA LEU A 397 7.67 -16.18 6.19
C LEU A 397 6.34 -16.22 5.41
N TYR A 398 5.53 -15.16 5.56
CA TYR A 398 4.16 -15.12 5.04
C TYR A 398 4.08 -14.30 3.77
N CYS A 399 4.32 -12.98 3.83
CA CYS A 399 4.35 -12.13 2.63
C CYS A 399 5.31 -10.94 2.75
N GLY A 400 5.79 -10.37 1.65
CA GLY A 400 6.65 -9.17 1.68
C GLY A 400 5.88 -7.94 2.19
N ILE A 401 4.82 -7.60 1.48
CA ILE A 401 3.92 -6.48 1.79
C ILE A 401 2.51 -7.03 2.01
N TYR A 402 1.85 -6.58 3.07
CA TYR A 402 0.49 -7.01 3.43
C TYR A 402 -0.47 -5.82 3.48
N LEU A 403 -1.45 -5.78 2.57
CA LEU A 403 -2.60 -4.89 2.62
C LEU A 403 -3.84 -5.66 3.09
N ASP A 404 -4.50 -5.16 4.14
CA ASP A 404 -5.65 -5.79 4.80
C ASP A 404 -6.82 -4.81 4.92
N ARG A 405 -7.94 -5.12 4.25
CA ARG A 405 -9.19 -4.32 4.31
C ARG A 405 -8.97 -2.82 4.05
N CYS A 406 -8.19 -2.53 3.01
CA CYS A 406 -7.95 -1.18 2.52
C CYS A 406 -8.85 -0.84 1.32
N MET A 407 -9.24 0.43 1.23
CA MET A 407 -9.94 0.99 0.07
C MET A 407 -8.96 1.80 -0.78
N ASP A 408 -9.09 1.74 -2.10
CA ASP A 408 -8.38 2.57 -3.07
C ASP A 408 -6.84 2.49 -2.94
N ILE A 409 -6.29 1.28 -3.02
CA ILE A 409 -4.85 1.04 -2.81
C ILE A 409 -4.01 1.64 -3.96
N ASP A 410 -2.86 2.25 -3.66
CA ASP A 410 -1.88 2.68 -4.67
C ASP A 410 -0.52 2.04 -4.37
N VAL A 411 -0.21 0.96 -5.09
CA VAL A 411 1.04 0.22 -4.93
C VAL A 411 1.90 0.37 -6.17
N LYS A 412 3.10 0.92 -6.00
CA LYS A 412 4.13 1.04 -7.02
C LYS A 412 5.46 0.58 -6.44
N GLY A 413 5.74 -0.72 -6.48
CA GLY A 413 6.83 -1.26 -5.66
C GLY A 413 7.45 -2.54 -6.17
N ARG A 414 8.41 -3.04 -5.38
CA ARG A 414 9.13 -4.28 -5.63
C ARG A 414 9.08 -5.15 -4.37
N ALA A 415 8.21 -6.15 -4.34
CA ALA A 415 8.18 -7.08 -3.20
C ALA A 415 8.95 -8.36 -3.53
N TYR A 416 9.79 -8.79 -2.59
CA TYR A 416 10.51 -10.04 -2.65
C TYR A 416 10.29 -10.85 -1.36
N GLN A 417 9.86 -12.09 -1.55
CA GLN A 417 9.65 -13.10 -0.51
C GLN A 417 10.24 -14.44 -0.96
N SER A 418 11.04 -15.09 -0.12
CA SER A 418 11.81 -16.29 -0.50
C SER A 418 11.93 -17.37 0.58
N SER A 419 11.06 -17.37 1.60
CA SER A 419 11.10 -18.43 2.62
C SER A 419 10.76 -19.81 2.03
N ALA A 420 11.11 -20.87 2.75
CA ALA A 420 10.73 -22.24 2.40
C ALA A 420 9.21 -22.39 2.26
N LEU A 421 8.81 -23.35 1.40
CA LEU A 421 7.41 -23.62 1.09
C LEU A 421 6.68 -24.22 2.31
N SER A 422 5.62 -23.56 2.77
CA SER A 422 4.76 -24.02 3.86
C SER A 422 3.26 -23.83 3.59
N GLY A 423 2.90 -23.48 2.36
CA GLY A 423 1.52 -23.23 1.93
C GLY A 423 1.14 -21.75 1.87
N TYR A 424 2.04 -20.86 2.26
CA TYR A 424 1.85 -19.40 2.19
C TYR A 424 2.88 -18.78 1.23
N GLN A 425 3.67 -17.76 1.55
CA GLN A 425 4.76 -17.24 0.69
C GLN A 425 4.32 -16.35 -0.49
N TYR A 426 3.95 -15.11 -0.16
CA TYR A 426 3.52 -14.10 -1.13
C TYR A 426 4.52 -12.94 -1.27
N GLY A 427 4.73 -12.42 -2.48
CA GLY A 427 5.42 -11.13 -2.62
C GLY A 427 4.56 -10.02 -2.04
N LEU A 428 3.39 -9.80 -2.65
CA LEU A 428 2.35 -8.88 -2.22
C LEU A 428 1.06 -9.65 -1.90
N LEU A 429 0.57 -9.50 -0.67
CA LEU A 429 -0.75 -9.99 -0.24
C LEU A 429 -1.74 -8.83 -0.20
N ILE A 430 -2.89 -9.02 -0.86
CA ILE A 430 -3.99 -8.07 -0.89
C ILE A 430 -5.23 -8.78 -0.35
N SER A 431 -5.45 -8.71 0.96
CA SER A 431 -6.58 -9.36 1.63
C SER A 431 -7.74 -8.40 1.79
N ASN A 432 -8.89 -8.77 1.23
CA ASN A 432 -10.16 -8.09 1.40
C ASN A 432 -10.12 -6.58 1.05
N CYS A 433 -9.33 -6.18 0.06
CA CYS A 433 -9.21 -4.77 -0.38
C CYS A 433 -10.13 -4.46 -1.56
N GLN A 434 -10.46 -3.19 -1.76
CA GLN A 434 -11.29 -2.78 -2.89
C GLN A 434 -10.78 -1.52 -3.56
N GLY A 435 -10.73 -1.53 -4.89
CA GLY A 435 -10.35 -0.36 -5.68
C GLY A 435 -8.84 -0.09 -5.66
N GLY A 436 -8.39 0.69 -6.65
CA GLY A 436 -7.01 1.16 -6.74
C GLY A 436 -6.18 0.47 -7.82
N ILE A 437 -4.86 0.60 -7.71
CA ILE A 437 -3.89 0.17 -8.70
C ILE A 437 -2.66 -0.48 -8.06
N VAL A 438 -2.13 -1.51 -8.73
CA VAL A 438 -0.88 -2.20 -8.39
C VAL A 438 0.03 -2.20 -9.62
N GLN A 439 1.24 -1.68 -9.46
CA GLN A 439 2.26 -1.62 -10.49
C GLN A 439 3.62 -2.05 -9.94
N GLY A 440 4.42 -2.73 -10.77
CA GLY A 440 5.80 -3.09 -10.45
C GLY A 440 6.08 -4.59 -10.56
N GLU A 441 7.06 -5.06 -9.79
CA GLU A 441 7.61 -6.42 -9.90
C GLU A 441 7.47 -7.16 -8.58
N PHE A 442 6.91 -8.36 -8.62
CA PHE A 442 6.61 -9.10 -7.39
C PHE A 442 7.08 -10.55 -7.47
N TYR A 443 7.89 -10.93 -6.49
CA TYR A 443 8.39 -12.29 -6.31
C TYR A 443 7.94 -12.86 -4.97
N GLY A 444 7.38 -14.06 -4.99
CA GLY A 444 7.13 -14.86 -3.80
C GLY A 444 7.55 -16.29 -4.06
N ALA A 445 7.92 -17.07 -3.03
CA ALA A 445 8.28 -18.46 -3.25
C ALA A 445 7.10 -19.25 -3.85
N ARG A 446 5.84 -18.91 -3.48
CA ARG A 446 4.62 -19.41 -4.12
C ARG A 446 3.97 -18.43 -5.08
N HIS A 447 3.50 -17.27 -4.62
CA HIS A 447 2.83 -16.30 -5.49
C HIS A 447 3.51 -14.94 -5.38
N GLY A 448 3.90 -14.34 -6.49
CA GLY A 448 4.34 -12.95 -6.53
C GLY A 448 3.25 -12.02 -6.00
N ILE A 449 2.00 -12.21 -6.45
CA ILE A 449 0.84 -11.45 -5.96
C ILE A 449 -0.27 -12.43 -5.57
N ALA A 450 -0.85 -12.24 -4.39
CA ALA A 450 -1.99 -13.00 -3.91
C ALA A 450 -3.10 -12.05 -3.46
N PRO A 451 -4.06 -11.70 -4.34
CA PRO A 451 -5.36 -11.21 -3.89
C PRO A 451 -6.08 -12.33 -3.12
N GLY A 452 -6.82 -11.99 -2.06
CA GLY A 452 -7.48 -13.01 -1.26
C GLY A 452 -8.22 -12.43 -0.06
N GLY A 453 -8.13 -13.09 1.08
CA GLY A 453 -8.79 -12.62 2.30
C GLY A 453 -8.58 -13.50 3.52
N ASP A 454 -8.77 -12.89 4.68
CA ASP A 454 -8.63 -13.52 5.99
C ASP A 454 -10.01 -13.72 6.65
N ASP A 455 -10.09 -14.57 7.69
CA ASP A 455 -11.32 -14.78 8.46
C ASP A 455 -11.51 -13.71 9.54
N ILE A 456 -12.05 -12.57 9.15
CA ILE A 456 -12.20 -11.40 10.04
C ILE A 456 -13.44 -10.57 9.72
N VAL A 457 -13.92 -9.78 10.69
CA VAL A 457 -15.00 -8.81 10.48
C VAL A 457 -14.59 -7.78 9.40
N GLY A 458 -15.48 -7.55 8.43
CA GLY A 458 -15.17 -6.73 7.26
C GLY A 458 -14.27 -7.43 6.24
N GLY A 459 -14.01 -8.73 6.38
CA GLY A 459 -13.31 -9.57 5.42
C GLY A 459 -14.16 -9.83 4.17
N VAL A 460 -14.36 -8.80 3.35
CA VAL A 460 -15.18 -8.82 2.14
C VAL A 460 -14.37 -9.27 0.90
N PRO A 461 -15.00 -9.58 -0.25
CA PRO A 461 -14.26 -9.94 -1.46
C PRO A 461 -13.27 -8.88 -1.91
N THR A 462 -12.09 -9.31 -2.36
CA THR A 462 -11.07 -8.41 -2.94
C THR A 462 -11.50 -8.03 -4.35
N ARG A 463 -11.66 -6.73 -4.66
CA ARG A 463 -12.27 -6.35 -5.93
C ARG A 463 -11.82 -5.06 -6.56
N ALA A 464 -12.13 -4.92 -7.85
CA ALA A 464 -12.00 -3.66 -8.59
C ALA A 464 -10.58 -3.07 -8.60
N ILE A 465 -9.55 -3.91 -8.48
CA ILE A 465 -8.15 -3.49 -8.51
C ILE A 465 -7.59 -3.70 -9.91
N ARG A 466 -6.85 -2.71 -10.39
CA ARG A 466 -6.11 -2.77 -11.65
C ARG A 466 -4.66 -3.16 -11.41
N PHE A 467 -4.14 -4.09 -12.20
CA PHE A 467 -2.77 -4.59 -12.13
C PHE A 467 -2.03 -4.29 -13.44
N ILE A 468 -0.81 -3.77 -13.31
CA ILE A 468 0.18 -3.56 -14.38
C ILE A 468 1.52 -4.03 -13.82
N ALA A 469 1.71 -5.35 -13.76
CA ALA A 469 2.76 -5.94 -12.96
C ALA A 469 3.39 -7.18 -13.59
N ASP A 470 4.67 -7.39 -13.27
CA ASP A 470 5.41 -8.60 -13.60
C ASP A 470 5.56 -9.46 -12.35
N THR A 471 5.30 -10.75 -12.49
CA THR A 471 5.32 -11.69 -11.37
C THR A 471 6.17 -12.91 -11.67
N ASN A 472 6.80 -13.42 -10.62
CA ASN A 472 7.59 -14.64 -10.68
C ASN A 472 7.60 -15.37 -9.32
N ASN A 473 7.99 -16.64 -9.32
CA ASN A 473 8.06 -17.50 -8.14
C ASN A 473 8.97 -18.72 -8.42
N SER A 474 9.25 -19.51 -7.39
CA SER A 474 10.06 -20.74 -7.50
C SER A 474 9.26 -22.04 -7.35
N ALA A 475 8.03 -21.99 -6.84
CA ALA A 475 7.18 -23.16 -6.71
C ALA A 475 6.51 -23.56 -8.04
N ALA A 476 6.13 -24.84 -8.13
CA ALA A 476 5.33 -25.38 -9.23
C ALA A 476 3.84 -25.01 -9.11
N ILE A 477 3.54 -23.72 -9.02
CA ILE A 477 2.19 -23.15 -8.93
C ILE A 477 2.18 -21.78 -9.62
N GLY A 478 1.00 -21.29 -10.02
CA GLY A 478 0.87 -19.98 -10.65
C GLY A 478 1.51 -18.85 -9.83
N SER A 479 2.23 -17.95 -10.49
CA SER A 479 2.87 -16.79 -9.85
C SER A 479 1.88 -15.74 -9.33
N VAL A 480 0.59 -15.85 -9.68
CA VAL A 480 -0.50 -15.07 -9.12
C VAL A 480 -1.64 -15.99 -8.74
N ASP A 481 -2.23 -15.74 -7.57
CA ASP A 481 -3.40 -16.46 -7.07
C ASP A 481 -4.42 -15.51 -6.42
N PRO A 482 -5.45 -15.07 -7.17
CA PRO A 482 -6.52 -14.24 -6.65
C PRO A 482 -7.44 -14.91 -5.64
N HIS A 483 -7.32 -16.22 -5.39
CA HIS A 483 -8.23 -16.95 -4.51
C HIS A 483 -9.71 -16.85 -4.90
N GLY A 484 -10.55 -17.69 -4.29
CA GLY A 484 -11.99 -17.75 -4.60
C GLY A 484 -12.84 -16.60 -4.07
N ASN A 485 -12.27 -15.62 -3.37
CA ASN A 485 -12.96 -14.39 -2.92
C ASN A 485 -12.52 -13.12 -3.66
N SER A 486 -11.97 -13.26 -4.86
CA SER A 486 -11.69 -12.10 -5.71
C SER A 486 -12.76 -11.88 -6.76
N GLU A 487 -13.07 -10.62 -7.05
CA GLU A 487 -14.04 -10.26 -8.10
C GLU A 487 -13.59 -9.03 -8.89
N GLY A 488 -13.83 -8.98 -10.20
CA GLY A 488 -13.66 -7.73 -10.95
C GLY A 488 -12.21 -7.22 -11.05
N LEU A 489 -11.21 -8.10 -10.92
CA LEU A 489 -9.80 -7.73 -11.08
C LEU A 489 -9.46 -7.50 -12.55
N ILE A 490 -8.62 -6.49 -12.82
CA ILE A 490 -8.26 -6.09 -14.19
C ILE A 490 -6.74 -6.15 -14.33
N PHE A 491 -6.23 -7.00 -15.21
CA PHE A 491 -4.81 -7.14 -15.52
C PHE A 491 -4.52 -6.58 -16.91
N GLN A 492 -3.56 -5.66 -17.03
CA GLN A 492 -3.27 -4.96 -18.28
C GLN A 492 -1.76 -4.94 -18.53
N GLY A 493 -1.30 -5.58 -19.60
CA GLY A 493 0.11 -5.61 -19.96
C GLY A 493 1.00 -6.40 -18.99
N CYS A 494 0.43 -7.28 -18.16
CA CYS A 494 1.18 -8.02 -17.16
C CYS A 494 1.95 -9.20 -17.75
N ARG A 495 3.13 -9.52 -17.18
CA ARG A 495 3.86 -10.76 -17.46
C ARG A 495 3.85 -11.69 -16.25
N PHE A 496 3.22 -12.84 -16.39
CA PHE A 496 3.19 -13.90 -15.39
C PHE A 496 4.22 -14.97 -15.75
N THR A 497 5.41 -14.90 -15.15
CA THR A 497 6.59 -15.69 -15.57
C THR A 497 6.48 -17.18 -15.24
N ASN A 498 5.57 -17.55 -14.35
CA ASN A 498 5.35 -18.95 -13.99
C ASN A 498 3.88 -19.22 -13.66
N GLY A 499 3.03 -19.08 -14.68
CA GLY A 499 1.62 -19.39 -14.66
C GLY A 499 0.77 -18.42 -13.84
N PHE A 500 -0.55 -18.64 -13.89
CA PHE A 500 -1.57 -17.87 -13.18
C PHE A 500 -2.68 -18.82 -12.70
N MET A 501 -3.15 -18.65 -11.47
CA MET A 501 -4.31 -19.35 -10.93
C MET A 501 -5.56 -18.50 -11.20
N LEU A 502 -6.46 -18.96 -12.07
CA LEU A 502 -7.72 -18.26 -12.36
C LEU A 502 -8.78 -18.68 -11.35
N SER A 503 -9.24 -17.75 -10.54
CA SER A 503 -10.21 -17.97 -9.47
C SER A 503 -11.22 -16.83 -9.37
N GLY A 504 -12.19 -16.96 -8.46
CA GLY A 504 -13.09 -15.85 -8.15
C GLY A 504 -14.12 -15.60 -9.25
N ALA A 505 -14.34 -14.33 -9.59
CA ALA A 505 -15.37 -13.91 -10.54
C ALA A 505 -15.00 -12.67 -11.37
N ASN A 506 -15.54 -12.56 -12.59
CA ASN A 506 -15.59 -11.29 -13.34
C ASN A 506 -14.22 -10.64 -13.68
N HIS A 507 -13.16 -11.42 -13.92
CA HIS A 507 -11.82 -10.86 -14.17
C HIS A 507 -11.59 -10.51 -15.65
N LYS A 508 -10.73 -9.51 -15.89
CA LYS A 508 -10.37 -9.06 -17.23
C LYS A 508 -8.86 -9.03 -17.41
N PHE A 509 -8.39 -9.50 -18.55
CA PHE A 509 -6.99 -9.57 -18.94
C PHE A 509 -6.84 -8.96 -20.33
N SER A 510 -5.97 -7.96 -20.48
CA SER A 510 -5.64 -7.41 -21.79
C SER A 510 -4.13 -7.32 -21.99
N ASN A 511 -3.65 -7.72 -23.17
CA ASN A 511 -2.24 -7.67 -23.54
C ASN A 511 -1.30 -8.39 -22.56
N CYS A 512 -1.79 -9.41 -21.85
CA CYS A 512 -1.02 -10.13 -20.83
C CYS A 512 -0.26 -11.32 -21.43
N TYR A 513 0.88 -11.65 -20.84
CA TYR A 513 1.70 -12.81 -21.19
C TYR A 513 1.75 -13.82 -20.04
N PHE A 514 1.21 -15.00 -20.26
CA PHE A 514 1.17 -16.11 -19.31
C PHE A 514 2.21 -17.15 -19.71
N PHE A 515 3.19 -17.43 -18.86
CA PHE A 515 4.24 -18.41 -19.13
C PHE A 515 4.17 -19.60 -18.17
N GLY A 516 3.78 -20.77 -18.65
CA GLY A 516 3.82 -22.04 -17.91
C GLY A 516 5.23 -22.60 -17.87
N ASN A 517 6.01 -22.24 -16.85
CA ASN A 517 7.39 -22.70 -16.68
C ASN A 517 7.47 -23.90 -15.71
N LEU A 518 7.38 -23.62 -14.42
CA LEU A 518 7.54 -24.59 -13.32
C LEU A 518 6.22 -25.29 -12.96
N ASN A 519 5.07 -24.70 -13.28
CA ASN A 519 3.75 -25.31 -13.07
C ASN A 519 3.43 -26.36 -14.15
N VAL A 520 4.27 -27.38 -14.29
CA VAL A 520 4.09 -28.53 -15.22
C VAL A 520 3.79 -28.16 -16.68
N GLY A 521 4.07 -26.92 -17.09
CA GLY A 521 3.77 -26.39 -18.43
C GLY A 521 2.38 -25.75 -18.60
N THR A 522 1.58 -25.61 -17.55
CA THR A 522 0.29 -24.92 -17.58
C THR A 522 0.46 -23.42 -17.33
N ALA A 523 0.05 -22.61 -18.31
CA ALA A 523 0.15 -21.15 -18.26
C ALA A 523 -1.01 -20.50 -17.49
N LEU A 524 -2.22 -21.09 -17.59
CA LEU A 524 -3.40 -20.65 -16.86
C LEU A 524 -4.14 -21.86 -16.32
N TYR A 525 -4.29 -21.91 -15.00
CA TYR A 525 -4.93 -23.02 -14.30
C TYR A 525 -6.14 -22.49 -13.54
N ALA A 526 -7.33 -23.02 -13.79
CA ALA A 526 -8.53 -22.58 -13.08
C ALA A 526 -8.72 -23.34 -11.75
N ALA A 527 -8.94 -22.60 -10.68
CA ALA A 527 -9.23 -23.10 -9.34
C ALA A 527 -10.20 -22.15 -8.65
N GLU A 528 -11.05 -22.64 -7.75
CA GLU A 528 -11.94 -21.77 -6.97
C GLU A 528 -12.80 -20.79 -7.80
N LEU A 529 -13.25 -21.21 -8.99
CA LEU A 529 -14.14 -20.42 -9.84
C LEU A 529 -15.52 -20.27 -9.18
N VAL A 530 -16.01 -19.04 -9.08
CA VAL A 530 -17.29 -18.71 -8.43
C VAL A 530 -18.39 -18.52 -9.46
N ARG A 531 -18.24 -17.53 -10.35
CA ARG A 531 -19.27 -17.12 -11.33
C ARG A 531 -18.72 -16.13 -12.36
N GLY A 532 -19.55 -15.83 -13.36
CA GLY A 532 -19.43 -14.60 -14.15
C GLY A 532 -18.47 -14.70 -15.34
N THR A 533 -18.00 -13.57 -15.82
CA THR A 533 -17.30 -13.48 -17.12
C THR A 533 -15.80 -13.25 -16.95
N PHE A 534 -15.00 -14.07 -17.61
CA PHE A 534 -13.55 -13.94 -17.66
C PHE A 534 -13.13 -13.57 -19.08
N ASP A 535 -12.66 -12.35 -19.26
CA ASP A 535 -12.28 -11.81 -20.58
C ASP A 535 -10.76 -11.81 -20.75
N PHE A 536 -10.28 -12.39 -21.85
CA PHE A 536 -8.88 -12.39 -22.27
C PHE A 536 -8.79 -11.77 -23.67
N ASP A 537 -8.22 -10.57 -23.76
CA ASP A 537 -8.05 -9.84 -25.01
C ASP A 537 -6.57 -9.68 -25.35
N ASN A 538 -6.20 -10.08 -26.57
CA ASN A 538 -4.82 -10.01 -27.07
C ASN A 538 -3.77 -10.62 -26.11
N CYS A 539 -4.14 -11.70 -25.42
CA CYS A 539 -3.27 -12.37 -24.47
C CYS A 539 -2.44 -13.47 -25.14
N THR A 540 -1.26 -13.76 -24.59
CA THR A 540 -0.41 -14.87 -25.03
C THR A 540 -0.24 -15.88 -23.92
N PHE A 541 -0.52 -17.15 -24.22
CA PHE A 541 -0.33 -18.29 -23.33
C PHE A 541 0.79 -19.16 -23.90
N ALA A 542 1.88 -19.30 -23.14
CA ALA A 542 3.09 -19.95 -23.61
C ALA A 542 3.60 -20.94 -22.57
N SER A 543 4.30 -21.98 -23.02
CA SER A 543 4.93 -22.94 -22.13
C SER A 543 6.27 -23.43 -22.70
N SER A 544 7.22 -23.73 -21.81
CA SER A 544 8.47 -24.43 -22.13
C SER A 544 8.37 -25.95 -21.94
N ASN A 545 7.37 -26.42 -21.18
CA ASN A 545 7.21 -27.81 -20.76
C ASN A 545 5.88 -28.38 -21.28
N ASN A 546 5.88 -29.61 -21.80
CA ASN A 546 4.67 -30.24 -22.31
C ASN A 546 3.71 -30.62 -21.16
N PRO A 547 2.52 -29.99 -21.04
CA PRO A 547 1.57 -30.30 -19.97
C PRO A 547 0.75 -31.57 -20.24
N ASN A 548 0.74 -32.10 -21.47
CA ASN A 548 -0.08 -33.23 -21.89
C ASN A 548 0.50 -34.61 -21.52
N THR A 549 1.42 -34.70 -20.55
CA THR A 549 2.01 -35.98 -20.13
C THR A 549 1.26 -36.55 -18.92
N THR A 550 1.25 -37.87 -18.76
CA THR A 550 0.59 -38.55 -17.64
C THR A 550 1.14 -38.09 -16.29
N GLY A 551 2.46 -37.88 -16.20
CA GLY A 551 3.12 -37.34 -14.99
C GLY A 551 2.70 -35.91 -14.65
N ASN A 552 2.24 -35.14 -15.65
CA ASN A 552 1.77 -33.76 -15.49
C ASN A 552 0.24 -33.68 -15.35
N GLY A 553 -0.45 -34.83 -15.23
CA GLY A 553 -1.90 -34.90 -15.07
C GLY A 553 -2.70 -34.65 -16.35
N ASN A 554 -2.06 -34.79 -17.53
CA ASN A 554 -2.67 -34.59 -18.85
C ASN A 554 -3.38 -33.23 -18.94
N ARG A 555 -2.68 -32.16 -18.58
CA ARG A 555 -3.21 -30.79 -18.55
C ARG A 555 -3.04 -30.08 -19.89
N GLY A 556 -3.83 -29.04 -20.11
CA GLY A 556 -3.58 -28.09 -21.19
C GLY A 556 -2.58 -26.99 -20.82
N ILE A 557 -2.20 -26.18 -21.81
CA ILE A 557 -1.58 -24.87 -21.56
C ILE A 557 -2.59 -23.98 -20.83
N LEU A 558 -3.85 -24.06 -21.24
CA LEU A 558 -5.00 -23.69 -20.43
C LEU A 558 -5.61 -24.97 -19.83
N ASP A 559 -5.76 -25.01 -18.52
CA ASP A 559 -6.36 -26.15 -17.81
C ASP A 559 -7.47 -25.67 -16.89
N PHE A 560 -8.72 -25.98 -17.26
CA PHE A 560 -9.91 -25.45 -16.62
C PHE A 560 -10.72 -26.61 -16.05
N SER A 561 -10.63 -26.84 -14.74
CA SER A 561 -11.41 -27.87 -14.07
C SER A 561 -12.52 -27.26 -13.21
N LEU A 562 -13.76 -27.59 -13.56
CA LEU A 562 -14.96 -27.11 -12.90
C LEU A 562 -15.32 -28.06 -11.79
N GLN A 563 -15.26 -27.60 -10.53
CA GLN A 563 -15.42 -28.48 -9.37
C GLN A 563 -16.75 -28.25 -8.64
N SER A 564 -17.09 -29.11 -7.68
CA SER A 564 -18.37 -29.10 -6.97
C SER A 564 -18.78 -27.77 -6.34
N ASN A 565 -17.82 -26.94 -5.97
CA ASN A 565 -18.05 -25.62 -5.36
C ASN A 565 -18.28 -24.51 -6.39
N THR A 566 -18.09 -24.76 -7.68
CA THR A 566 -18.53 -23.85 -8.74
C THR A 566 -20.03 -24.00 -8.94
N GLN A 567 -20.79 -23.18 -8.20
CA GLN A 567 -22.25 -23.27 -8.11
C GLN A 567 -23.01 -22.38 -9.10
N ASN A 568 -22.29 -21.59 -9.90
CA ASN A 568 -22.89 -20.68 -10.88
C ASN A 568 -22.14 -20.75 -12.22
N SER A 569 -22.83 -20.38 -13.30
CA SER A 569 -22.25 -20.35 -14.64
C SER A 569 -21.08 -19.37 -14.76
N CYS A 570 -20.05 -19.79 -15.49
CA CYS A 570 -18.95 -18.92 -15.92
C CYS A 570 -18.89 -18.85 -17.45
N ILE A 571 -18.46 -17.69 -17.94
CA ILE A 571 -18.27 -17.39 -19.37
C ILE A 571 -16.79 -17.08 -19.57
N PHE A 572 -16.13 -17.75 -20.51
CA PHE A 572 -14.73 -17.51 -20.85
C PHE A 572 -14.63 -16.97 -22.27
N ASN A 573 -14.12 -15.75 -22.42
CA ASN A 573 -13.96 -15.10 -23.71
C ASN A 573 -12.48 -14.91 -24.02
N PHE A 574 -12.02 -15.47 -25.12
CA PHE A 574 -10.65 -15.35 -25.61
C PHE A 574 -10.65 -14.70 -26.99
N ASN A 575 -10.22 -13.44 -27.06
CA ASN A 575 -10.19 -12.65 -28.27
C ASN A 575 -8.73 -12.41 -28.69
N ASN A 576 -8.40 -12.74 -29.94
CA ASN A 576 -7.07 -12.53 -30.53
C ASN A 576 -5.92 -13.14 -29.71
N CYS A 577 -6.15 -14.30 -29.09
CA CYS A 577 -5.18 -14.92 -28.18
C CYS A 577 -4.20 -15.85 -28.92
N ASN A 578 -2.94 -15.85 -28.48
CA ASN A 578 -1.88 -16.70 -29.00
C ASN A 578 -1.56 -17.87 -28.04
N PHE A 579 -1.29 -19.05 -28.59
CA PHE A 579 -0.96 -20.27 -27.85
C PHE A 579 0.39 -20.82 -28.32
N LEU A 580 1.44 -20.63 -27.52
CA LEU A 580 2.80 -21.07 -27.84
C LEU A 580 3.05 -22.42 -27.16
N ALA A 581 2.89 -23.49 -27.92
CA ALA A 581 2.94 -24.84 -27.39
C ALA A 581 4.32 -25.49 -27.61
N PRO A 582 4.93 -26.07 -26.56
CA PRO A 582 6.20 -26.77 -26.69
C PRO A 582 6.05 -28.10 -27.45
N ALA A 583 7.17 -28.67 -27.86
CA ALA A 583 7.20 -29.93 -28.60
C ALA A 583 6.49 -31.07 -27.84
N GLY A 584 5.76 -31.93 -28.57
CA GLY A 584 5.00 -33.04 -28.02
C GLY A 584 3.63 -32.67 -27.44
N THR A 585 3.25 -31.39 -27.42
CA THR A 585 1.89 -30.97 -27.03
C THR A 585 0.89 -31.45 -28.08
N VAL A 586 -0.13 -32.19 -27.67
CA VAL A 586 -1.20 -32.77 -28.50
C VAL A 586 -2.44 -31.85 -28.54
N TYR A 587 -2.82 -31.28 -27.39
CA TYR A 587 -3.90 -30.31 -27.23
C TYR A 587 -3.45 -29.08 -26.42
N VAL A 588 -3.90 -27.89 -26.82
CA VAL A 588 -3.56 -26.63 -26.15
C VAL A 588 -4.48 -26.31 -24.98
N ASN A 589 -5.78 -26.63 -25.09
CA ASN A 589 -6.77 -26.33 -24.05
C ASN A 589 -7.37 -27.62 -23.49
N ARG A 590 -7.56 -27.66 -22.17
CA ARG A 590 -8.34 -28.70 -21.50
C ARG A 590 -9.45 -28.06 -20.68
N TYR A 591 -10.67 -28.55 -20.86
CA TYR A 591 -11.79 -28.25 -19.99
C TYR A 591 -12.32 -29.53 -19.38
N SER A 592 -12.46 -29.55 -18.06
CA SER A 592 -12.98 -30.68 -17.32
C SER A 592 -14.11 -30.31 -16.38
N VAL A 593 -15.02 -31.26 -16.17
CA VAL A 593 -16.03 -31.21 -15.12
C VAL A 593 -15.71 -32.30 -14.11
N ASP A 594 -15.48 -31.88 -12.87
CA ASP A 594 -15.17 -32.74 -11.74
C ASP A 594 -16.03 -32.34 -10.52
N GLY A 595 -17.33 -32.61 -10.64
CA GLY A 595 -18.30 -32.45 -9.55
C GLY A 595 -19.19 -31.23 -9.69
N ALA A 596 -18.87 -30.30 -10.60
CA ALA A 596 -19.75 -29.17 -10.91
C ALA A 596 -21.06 -29.66 -11.57
N ASN A 597 -22.16 -28.96 -11.29
CA ASN A 597 -23.51 -29.27 -11.80
C ASN A 597 -24.13 -28.12 -12.62
N VAL A 598 -23.31 -27.14 -13.01
CA VAL A 598 -23.75 -25.96 -13.76
C VAL A 598 -23.19 -25.93 -15.18
N ALA A 599 -23.79 -25.10 -16.03
CA ALA A 599 -23.38 -24.94 -17.41
C ALA A 599 -22.40 -23.78 -17.59
N PHE A 600 -21.48 -23.90 -18.56
CA PHE A 600 -20.45 -22.89 -18.84
C PHE A 600 -20.42 -22.52 -20.31
N THR A 601 -19.90 -21.34 -20.63
CA THR A 601 -19.76 -20.86 -22.02
C THR A 601 -18.30 -20.58 -22.32
N ILE A 602 -17.85 -21.03 -23.49
CA ILE A 602 -16.47 -20.86 -23.95
C ILE A 602 -16.52 -20.23 -25.33
N ASN A 603 -15.84 -19.09 -25.49
CA ASN A 603 -15.79 -18.35 -26.74
C ASN A 603 -14.34 -18.03 -27.13
N TYR A 604 -13.97 -18.41 -28.35
CA TYR A 604 -12.70 -18.08 -28.98
C TYR A 604 -12.94 -17.33 -30.29
N THR A 605 -12.31 -16.17 -30.42
CA THR A 605 -12.29 -15.37 -31.64
C THR A 605 -10.84 -15.18 -32.07
N ASN A 606 -10.51 -15.60 -33.30
CA ASN A 606 -9.18 -15.45 -33.89
C ASN A 606 -8.06 -16.05 -33.01
N ALA A 607 -8.18 -17.34 -32.67
CA ALA A 607 -7.16 -18.04 -31.91
C ALA A 607 -5.96 -18.40 -32.81
N ARG A 608 -4.74 -18.18 -32.33
CA ARG A 608 -3.52 -18.52 -33.08
C ARG A 608 -2.64 -19.47 -32.30
N ILE A 609 -2.45 -20.67 -32.83
CA ILE A 609 -1.49 -21.64 -32.31
C ILE A 609 -0.13 -21.38 -32.97
N VAL A 610 0.91 -21.29 -32.15
CA VAL A 610 2.31 -21.22 -32.56
C VAL A 610 3.00 -22.44 -31.94
N ALA A 611 2.97 -23.56 -32.64
CA ALA A 611 3.38 -24.84 -32.10
C ALA A 611 4.24 -25.66 -33.06
N GLY A 612 4.89 -26.70 -32.54
CA GLY A 612 5.50 -27.77 -33.34
C GLY A 612 4.45 -28.72 -33.96
N PRO A 613 4.87 -29.66 -34.83
CA PRO A 613 4.00 -30.52 -35.65
C PRO A 613 3.29 -31.65 -34.86
N ALA A 614 2.95 -31.42 -33.59
CA ALA A 614 2.29 -32.40 -32.72
C ALA A 614 0.90 -31.94 -32.22
N VAL A 615 0.57 -30.65 -32.34
CA VAL A 615 -0.74 -30.12 -31.90
C VAL A 615 -1.80 -30.51 -32.92
N THR A 616 -2.49 -31.61 -32.61
CA THR A 616 -3.55 -32.19 -33.45
C THR A 616 -4.94 -31.86 -32.93
N GLN A 617 -5.06 -31.20 -31.77
CA GLN A 617 -6.32 -30.89 -31.12
C GLN A 617 -6.31 -29.45 -30.59
N PHE A 618 -7.35 -28.67 -30.85
CA PHE A 618 -7.45 -27.34 -30.23
C PHE A 618 -7.88 -27.45 -28.75
N ALA A 619 -8.87 -28.29 -28.45
CA ALA A 619 -9.29 -28.54 -27.08
C ALA A 619 -9.61 -30.02 -26.81
N THR A 620 -9.47 -30.43 -25.56
CA THR A 620 -10.04 -31.66 -25.03
C THR A 620 -11.07 -31.37 -23.94
N LEU A 621 -12.12 -32.18 -23.88
CA LEU A 621 -13.19 -32.09 -22.90
C LEU A 621 -13.26 -33.40 -22.12
N GLN A 622 -13.36 -33.33 -20.80
CA GLN A 622 -13.37 -34.51 -19.93
C GLN A 622 -14.32 -34.36 -18.77
N ARG A 623 -15.17 -35.35 -18.52
CA ARG A 623 -15.99 -35.41 -17.31
C ARG A 623 -15.53 -36.54 -16.41
N THR A 624 -15.05 -36.18 -15.23
CA THR A 624 -14.73 -37.13 -14.15
C THR A 624 -15.95 -37.41 -13.29
N SER A 625 -16.68 -36.37 -12.89
CA SER A 625 -17.84 -36.46 -11.99
C SER A 625 -18.76 -35.23 -12.17
N GLY A 626 -19.95 -35.24 -11.56
CA GLY A 626 -20.94 -34.14 -11.68
C GLY A 626 -21.80 -34.18 -12.96
N SER A 627 -22.78 -33.28 -13.04
CA SER A 627 -23.73 -33.16 -14.17
C SER A 627 -23.52 -31.92 -15.03
N GLY A 628 -22.46 -31.14 -14.78
CA GLY A 628 -22.14 -29.91 -15.50
C GLY A 628 -22.00 -30.11 -17.00
N SER A 629 -22.25 -29.03 -17.74
CA SER A 629 -22.31 -29.02 -19.21
C SER A 629 -21.62 -27.78 -19.78
N ILE A 630 -21.44 -27.75 -21.10
CA ILE A 630 -21.05 -26.54 -21.82
C ILE A 630 -22.27 -26.05 -22.59
N ALA A 631 -22.80 -24.89 -22.19
CA ALA A 631 -23.96 -24.26 -22.82
C ALA A 631 -23.64 -23.88 -24.28
N SER A 632 -22.44 -23.37 -24.53
CA SER A 632 -21.95 -23.09 -25.88
C SER A 632 -20.44 -23.19 -25.94
N PHE A 633 -19.93 -23.88 -26.97
CA PHE A 633 -18.53 -23.87 -27.36
C PHE A 633 -18.39 -23.18 -28.71
N THR A 634 -17.84 -21.97 -28.71
CA THR A 634 -17.62 -21.16 -29.91
C THR A 634 -16.13 -21.06 -30.20
N LEU A 635 -15.73 -21.49 -31.40
CA LEU A 635 -14.44 -21.23 -32.01
C LEU A 635 -14.71 -20.64 -33.40
N SER A 636 -14.65 -19.32 -33.51
CA SER A 636 -14.98 -18.63 -34.77
C SER A 636 -13.92 -18.90 -35.84
N ASP A 637 -12.65 -18.75 -35.47
CA ASP A 637 -11.49 -18.94 -36.34
C ASP A 637 -10.29 -19.46 -35.54
N VAL A 638 -9.48 -20.30 -36.18
CA VAL A 638 -8.21 -20.81 -35.64
C VAL A 638 -7.15 -20.89 -36.72
N SER A 639 -5.91 -20.51 -36.38
CA SER A 639 -4.74 -20.66 -37.25
C SER A 639 -3.63 -21.46 -36.55
N GLY A 640 -2.76 -22.11 -37.33
CA GLY A 640 -1.61 -22.86 -36.83
C GLY A 640 -1.89 -24.25 -36.25
N LEU A 641 -3.14 -24.74 -36.36
CA LEU A 641 -3.47 -26.15 -36.12
C LEU A 641 -2.91 -27.00 -37.28
N GLN A 642 -2.27 -28.13 -36.97
CA GLN A 642 -1.64 -28.96 -38.01
C GLN A 642 -2.68 -29.56 -38.96
N ASN A 643 -2.42 -29.48 -40.27
CA ASN A 643 -3.28 -30.08 -41.28
C ASN A 643 -3.05 -31.60 -41.39
N GLY A 644 -4.10 -32.37 -41.68
CA GLY A 644 -4.03 -33.82 -41.88
C GLY A 644 -4.55 -34.63 -40.69
N ASN A 645 -5.88 -34.64 -40.50
CA ASN A 645 -6.62 -35.44 -39.51
C ASN A 645 -6.65 -34.88 -38.06
N ALA A 646 -6.22 -33.63 -37.86
CA ALA A 646 -6.41 -32.88 -36.62
C ALA A 646 -7.90 -32.63 -36.35
N ALA A 647 -8.24 -32.27 -35.12
CA ALA A 647 -9.60 -31.99 -34.69
C ALA A 647 -9.67 -30.63 -34.01
N PHE A 648 -10.76 -29.88 -34.24
CA PHE A 648 -11.06 -28.73 -33.39
C PHE A 648 -11.28 -29.16 -31.92
N TYR A 649 -11.60 -30.43 -31.74
CA TYR A 649 -11.94 -31.01 -30.47
C TYR A 649 -11.70 -32.52 -30.45
N ALA A 650 -11.16 -33.06 -29.37
CA ALA A 650 -11.14 -34.50 -29.12
C ALA A 650 -11.99 -34.88 -27.90
N VAL A 651 -12.75 -35.98 -28.05
CA VAL A 651 -13.49 -36.60 -26.96
C VAL A 651 -12.56 -37.53 -26.19
N THR A 652 -12.44 -37.32 -24.88
CA THR A 652 -11.90 -38.30 -23.93
C THR A 652 -13.02 -38.93 -23.10
N ASP A 653 -12.72 -40.04 -22.41
CA ASP A 653 -13.69 -40.79 -21.59
C ASP A 653 -14.49 -39.89 -20.63
N GLY A 654 -15.80 -40.12 -20.55
CA GLY A 654 -16.74 -39.29 -19.81
C GLY A 654 -17.09 -37.99 -20.58
N ILE A 655 -18.18 -38.03 -21.35
CA ILE A 655 -18.58 -36.90 -22.21
C ILE A 655 -19.13 -35.73 -21.37
N ILE A 656 -18.53 -34.54 -21.51
CA ILE A 656 -19.21 -33.28 -21.13
C ILE A 656 -20.22 -32.96 -22.24
N PRO A 657 -21.54 -32.91 -21.95
CA PRO A 657 -22.52 -32.54 -22.95
C PRO A 657 -22.31 -31.07 -23.35
N VAL A 658 -22.30 -30.81 -24.66
CA VAL A 658 -22.21 -29.47 -25.24
C VAL A 658 -23.51 -29.18 -25.98
N SER A 659 -24.25 -28.16 -25.55
CA SER A 659 -25.57 -27.86 -26.10
C SER A 659 -25.49 -27.16 -27.46
N ILE A 660 -24.53 -26.23 -27.62
CA ILE A 660 -24.36 -25.42 -28.82
C ILE A 660 -22.90 -25.49 -29.27
N TRP A 661 -22.70 -25.82 -30.54
CA TRP A 661 -21.42 -25.80 -31.22
C TRP A 661 -21.41 -24.70 -32.29
N ARG A 662 -20.38 -23.85 -32.26
CA ARG A 662 -20.07 -22.91 -33.34
C ARG A 662 -18.61 -23.07 -33.69
N LEU A 663 -18.30 -23.72 -34.80
CA LEU A 663 -16.94 -24.07 -35.18
C LEU A 663 -16.59 -23.53 -36.57
N PRO A 664 -15.30 -23.38 -36.90
CA PRO A 664 -14.88 -22.74 -38.15
C PRO A 664 -15.44 -23.48 -39.37
N THR A 665 -15.91 -22.73 -40.36
CA THR A 665 -16.31 -23.28 -41.66
C THR A 665 -15.06 -23.78 -42.39
N GLN A 666 -15.11 -25.01 -42.90
CA GLN A 666 -14.03 -25.57 -43.71
C GLN A 666 -14.40 -25.52 -45.19
N THR A 667 -13.54 -24.94 -46.01
CA THR A 667 -13.65 -24.95 -47.48
C THR A 667 -12.42 -25.64 -48.07
N PHE A 668 -12.64 -26.69 -48.86
CA PHE A 668 -11.57 -27.50 -49.44
C PHE A 668 -12.07 -28.19 -50.73
N SER A 669 -11.14 -28.63 -51.56
CA SER A 669 -11.45 -29.33 -52.82
C SER A 669 -11.54 -30.84 -52.61
N GLY A 670 -12.40 -31.49 -53.39
CA GLY A 670 -12.51 -32.94 -53.47
C GLY A 670 -12.72 -33.41 -54.90
N SER A 671 -12.52 -34.71 -55.13
CA SER A 671 -12.61 -35.33 -56.44
C SER A 671 -13.36 -36.65 -56.32
N ILE A 672 -14.38 -36.83 -57.16
CA ILE A 672 -15.21 -38.04 -57.22
C ILE A 672 -14.84 -38.79 -58.51
N PRO A 673 -14.12 -39.91 -58.43
CA PRO A 673 -13.86 -40.74 -59.60
C PRO A 673 -15.19 -41.27 -60.14
N VAL A 674 -15.40 -41.15 -61.45
CA VAL A 674 -16.49 -41.84 -62.15
C VAL A 674 -15.93 -42.94 -63.01
N THR A 675 -16.60 -44.10 -62.98
CA THR A 675 -16.17 -45.30 -63.69
C THR A 675 -17.09 -45.58 -64.88
N SER A 676 -16.51 -45.94 -66.02
CA SER A 676 -17.24 -46.38 -67.20
C SER A 676 -18.16 -47.56 -66.85
N GLY A 677 -19.40 -47.54 -67.35
CA GLY A 677 -20.39 -48.59 -67.09
C GLY A 677 -21.18 -48.45 -65.78
N ALA A 678 -20.87 -47.48 -64.92
CA ALA A 678 -21.69 -47.09 -63.77
C ALA A 678 -22.48 -45.81 -64.07
N ASN A 679 -23.68 -45.65 -63.52
CA ASN A 679 -24.47 -44.41 -63.56
C ASN A 679 -24.34 -43.57 -62.26
N GLN A 680 -23.68 -44.12 -61.23
CA GLN A 680 -23.42 -43.47 -59.96
C GLN A 680 -22.10 -43.98 -59.37
N ASN A 681 -21.30 -43.07 -58.82
CA ASN A 681 -20.11 -43.39 -58.04
C ASN A 681 -20.15 -42.61 -56.72
N SER A 682 -19.54 -43.17 -55.67
CA SER A 682 -19.45 -42.56 -54.35
C SER A 682 -18.01 -42.56 -53.88
N VAL A 683 -17.58 -41.48 -53.24
CA VAL A 683 -16.24 -41.39 -52.63
C VAL A 683 -16.34 -40.74 -51.25
N VAL A 684 -15.46 -41.16 -50.34
CA VAL A 684 -15.28 -40.50 -49.05
C VAL A 684 -14.26 -39.37 -49.21
N ILE A 685 -14.67 -38.15 -48.88
CA ILE A 685 -13.80 -36.98 -48.86
C ILE A 685 -13.61 -36.58 -47.38
N ASN A 686 -12.36 -36.63 -46.90
CA ASN A 686 -12.02 -36.31 -45.52
C ASN A 686 -11.99 -34.80 -45.29
N PHE A 687 -12.48 -34.36 -44.13
CA PHE A 687 -12.34 -32.98 -43.71
C PHE A 687 -10.88 -32.69 -43.33
N PRO A 688 -10.35 -31.49 -43.64
CA PRO A 688 -9.05 -31.04 -43.12
C PRO A 688 -8.94 -31.16 -41.60
N TYR A 689 -10.03 -30.80 -40.90
CA TYR A 689 -10.20 -30.90 -39.45
C TYR A 689 -11.48 -31.64 -39.10
N LYS A 690 -11.42 -32.53 -38.11
CA LYS A 690 -12.60 -33.22 -37.59
C LYS A 690 -13.46 -32.28 -36.74
N TYR A 691 -14.77 -32.44 -36.89
CA TYR A 691 -15.78 -31.83 -36.04
C TYR A 691 -16.17 -32.77 -34.88
N PRO A 692 -16.76 -32.25 -33.79
CA PRO A 692 -17.31 -33.06 -32.69
C PRO A 692 -18.51 -33.92 -33.09
N ILE A 693 -19.31 -33.43 -34.04
CA ILE A 693 -20.53 -34.06 -34.56
C ILE A 693 -20.57 -33.88 -36.08
N PRO A 694 -21.40 -34.64 -36.82
CA PRO A 694 -21.54 -34.43 -38.26
C PRO A 694 -21.93 -32.97 -38.60
N PRO A 695 -21.15 -32.25 -39.43
CA PRO A 695 -21.48 -30.89 -39.85
C PRO A 695 -22.55 -30.87 -40.95
N ASN A 696 -23.09 -29.67 -41.21
CA ASN A 696 -23.82 -29.42 -42.44
C ASN A 696 -22.82 -29.27 -43.59
N VAL A 697 -23.01 -30.02 -44.68
CA VAL A 697 -22.09 -30.03 -45.84
C VAL A 697 -22.81 -29.59 -47.11
N ILE A 698 -22.17 -28.71 -47.87
CA ILE A 698 -22.58 -28.29 -49.21
C ILE A 698 -21.49 -28.74 -50.17
N LEU A 699 -21.89 -29.40 -51.26
CA LEU A 699 -21.02 -29.78 -52.37
C LEU A 699 -21.41 -28.95 -53.60
N THR A 700 -20.42 -28.31 -54.20
CA THR A 700 -20.58 -27.55 -55.45
C THR A 700 -19.74 -28.19 -56.54
N ALA A 701 -20.37 -28.72 -57.58
CA ALA A 701 -19.65 -29.27 -58.73
C ALA A 701 -18.88 -28.16 -59.47
N LEU A 702 -17.63 -28.44 -59.83
CA LEU A 702 -16.76 -27.53 -60.58
C LEU A 702 -16.84 -27.76 -62.09
N ASN A 703 -17.38 -28.90 -62.51
CA ASN A 703 -17.65 -29.22 -63.91
C ASN A 703 -19.12 -29.65 -64.03
N SER A 704 -19.74 -29.47 -65.21
CA SER A 704 -21.15 -29.79 -65.47
C SER A 704 -21.38 -31.20 -66.04
N SER A 705 -20.29 -31.93 -66.31
CA SER A 705 -20.27 -33.28 -66.87
C SER A 705 -19.05 -34.04 -66.40
N ALA A 706 -19.15 -35.36 -66.35
CA ALA A 706 -18.04 -36.29 -66.14
C ALA A 706 -18.31 -37.56 -66.96
N GLY A 707 -17.27 -38.20 -67.49
CA GLY A 707 -17.36 -39.50 -68.16
C GLY A 707 -18.34 -39.50 -69.32
N GLY A 708 -18.42 -38.40 -70.08
CA GLY A 708 -19.28 -38.24 -71.26
C GLY A 708 -20.77 -37.98 -70.98
N ALA A 709 -21.19 -37.80 -69.73
CA ALA A 709 -22.57 -37.48 -69.36
C ALA A 709 -22.66 -36.22 -68.49
N LYS A 710 -23.78 -35.50 -68.55
CA LYS A 710 -24.09 -34.46 -67.54
C LYS A 710 -24.24 -35.15 -66.18
N ALA A 711 -23.64 -34.54 -65.15
CA ALA A 711 -23.57 -35.15 -63.83
C ALA A 711 -24.08 -34.21 -62.74
N ILE A 712 -24.62 -34.77 -61.67
CA ILE A 712 -25.09 -34.06 -60.47
C ILE A 712 -24.30 -34.58 -59.28
N VAL A 713 -24.01 -33.72 -58.32
CA VAL A 713 -23.37 -34.08 -57.06
C VAL A 713 -24.31 -33.87 -55.89
N ASN A 714 -24.29 -34.81 -54.93
CA ASN A 714 -25.05 -34.68 -53.71
C ASN A 714 -24.32 -35.32 -52.53
N VAL A 715 -24.65 -34.85 -51.33
CA VAL A 715 -24.21 -35.48 -50.08
C VAL A 715 -25.02 -36.75 -49.88
N ASN A 716 -24.34 -37.87 -49.60
CA ASN A 716 -24.98 -39.13 -49.24
C ASN A 716 -25.08 -39.26 -47.72
N THR A 717 -23.92 -39.31 -47.06
CA THR A 717 -23.80 -39.37 -45.60
C THR A 717 -22.70 -38.44 -45.14
N THR A 718 -22.86 -37.91 -43.93
CA THR A 718 -21.85 -37.07 -43.28
C THR A 718 -21.48 -37.69 -41.94
N THR A 719 -20.18 -37.77 -41.68
CA THR A 719 -19.63 -38.14 -40.36
C THR A 719 -18.92 -36.94 -39.74
N SER A 720 -18.40 -37.07 -38.53
CA SER A 720 -17.57 -36.02 -37.89
C SER A 720 -16.25 -35.75 -38.62
N SER A 721 -15.77 -36.67 -39.45
CA SER A 721 -14.45 -36.60 -40.09
C SER A 721 -14.48 -36.56 -41.63
N SER A 722 -15.63 -36.83 -42.25
CA SER A 722 -15.73 -36.95 -43.69
C SER A 722 -17.15 -36.76 -44.22
N VAL A 723 -17.25 -36.52 -45.52
CA VAL A 723 -18.49 -36.59 -46.29
C VAL A 723 -18.36 -37.68 -47.35
N THR A 724 -19.40 -38.50 -47.48
CA THR A 724 -19.55 -39.39 -48.63
C THR A 724 -20.26 -38.60 -49.73
N ALA A 725 -19.52 -38.26 -50.79
CA ALA A 725 -20.02 -37.53 -51.93
C ALA A 725 -20.42 -38.49 -53.05
N ASN A 726 -21.60 -38.29 -53.62
CA ASN A 726 -22.08 -39.05 -54.77
C ASN A 726 -21.97 -38.19 -56.03
N CYS A 727 -21.61 -38.82 -57.14
CA CYS A 727 -21.76 -38.27 -58.48
C CYS A 727 -22.64 -39.23 -59.30
N SER A 728 -23.75 -38.72 -59.84
CA SER A 728 -24.67 -39.49 -60.69
C SER A 728 -24.92 -38.79 -62.02
N SER A 729 -25.20 -39.57 -63.07
CA SER A 729 -25.64 -38.99 -64.33
C SER A 729 -27.03 -38.33 -64.17
N THR A 730 -27.29 -37.22 -64.85
CA THR A 730 -28.52 -36.43 -64.66
C THR A 730 -29.82 -37.18 -64.96
N SER A 731 -29.77 -38.26 -65.75
CA SER A 731 -30.93 -39.10 -66.06
C SER A 731 -31.11 -40.28 -65.10
N GLY A 732 -30.13 -40.55 -64.23
CA GLY A 732 -30.11 -41.70 -63.33
C GLY A 732 -30.07 -43.07 -64.03
N SER A 733 -30.06 -43.11 -65.35
CA SER A 733 -30.22 -44.32 -66.18
C SER A 733 -29.22 -44.40 -67.34
N ILE A 734 -28.37 -43.37 -67.52
CA ILE A 734 -27.24 -43.39 -68.46
C ILE A 734 -25.97 -43.70 -67.69
N ASN A 735 -25.24 -44.73 -68.09
CA ASN A 735 -23.90 -45.01 -67.56
C ASN A 735 -22.88 -44.02 -68.11
N PHE A 736 -21.88 -43.67 -67.30
CA PHE A 736 -20.70 -42.95 -67.77
C PHE A 736 -20.01 -43.78 -68.87
N SER A 737 -19.61 -43.14 -69.98
CA SER A 737 -19.01 -43.79 -71.13
C SER A 737 -17.50 -44.00 -71.00
N SER A 738 -16.86 -43.28 -70.06
CA SER A 738 -15.42 -43.34 -69.81
C SER A 738 -15.11 -43.09 -68.33
N ASN A 739 -13.94 -43.54 -67.89
CA ASN A 739 -13.43 -43.16 -66.57
C ASN A 739 -13.05 -41.67 -66.59
N ASP A 740 -13.48 -40.93 -65.58
CA ASP A 740 -13.26 -39.48 -65.47
C ASP A 740 -13.33 -39.06 -64.00
N THR A 741 -13.21 -37.76 -63.71
CA THR A 741 -13.28 -37.21 -62.35
C THR A 741 -14.22 -36.01 -62.28
N MET A 742 -15.17 -36.07 -61.36
CA MET A 742 -15.99 -34.93 -60.98
C MET A 742 -15.33 -34.17 -59.83
N ASN A 743 -14.82 -32.97 -60.10
CA ASN A 743 -14.25 -32.11 -59.07
C ASN A 743 -15.36 -31.33 -58.35
N VAL A 744 -15.23 -31.21 -57.02
CA VAL A 744 -16.18 -30.51 -56.16
C VAL A 744 -15.46 -29.56 -55.22
N ASN A 745 -16.09 -28.43 -54.94
CA ASN A 745 -15.79 -27.63 -53.75
C ASN A 745 -16.68 -28.13 -52.60
N CYS A 746 -16.06 -28.47 -51.49
CA CYS A 746 -16.72 -28.87 -50.26
C CYS A 746 -16.74 -27.70 -49.28
N CYS A 747 -17.90 -27.42 -48.70
CA CYS A 747 -18.06 -26.48 -47.59
C CYS A 747 -18.75 -27.21 -46.42
N ALA A 748 -18.08 -27.31 -45.28
CA ALA A 748 -18.61 -27.94 -44.06
C ALA A 748 -18.69 -26.94 -42.92
N GLN A 749 -19.78 -26.93 -42.15
CA GLN A 749 -19.94 -26.01 -41.01
C GLN A 749 -20.84 -26.56 -39.89
N ILE A 750 -20.61 -26.08 -38.66
CA ILE A 750 -21.49 -26.28 -37.51
C ILE A 750 -21.87 -24.91 -36.93
N ARG A 751 -23.17 -24.62 -36.94
CA ARG A 751 -23.79 -23.43 -36.34
C ARG A 751 -25.11 -23.83 -35.67
N MET A 752 -25.04 -24.73 -34.68
CA MET A 752 -26.21 -25.32 -34.02
C MET A 752 -26.10 -25.11 -32.52
#